data_AF-A0A2V0NM38-F1
#
_entry.id   AF-A0A2V0NM38-F1
#
_cell.length_a   1.000
_cell.length_b   1.000
_cell.length_c   1.000
_cell.angle_alpha   90.00
_cell.angle_beta   90.00
_cell.angle_gamma   90.00
#
_symmetry.space_group_name_H-M   'P 1'
#
loop_
_entity.id
_entity.type
_entity.pdbx_description
1 polymer ?
#
loop_
_entity_poly.entity_id
_entity_poly.type
_entity_poly.pdbx_seq_one_letter_code
_entity_poly.pdbx_strand_id
1 'polypeptide(L)'
;MASFQAPPGHLSQQEVLVLAKLLDAKLTVEAPDPDLKAPQLTTAEGHKVVGTMAVVRAVTAASKDGKKKLCPPSHAEDIDKWLEVAAEFEACAGTWIEPTCQHANDEAREAAKPSILSHLAAFEDALHLAKGGPSLLGERQAVSLADVAVACALLPLFQGVLGRDVRAAFPAVSRWLEATARSEPFASVMGDVKFCSAPSGWVEPAEPAAADKKKKKKRAGGEGGEEQQQPQQAAEAAAADGGAKEDDPEKAAKKAAKLAEKEAKKAKLEAKKAALAAAAAEKAAGAGNDKKAKAKAEAEAKKAAEAEEVARLVAAARSVPKGACKPVGGEMYKAYHPKMVEAAWYEWWESQGYFKPEENSDKPPFVIVIPPPNDTIVRWRRMSGYNTLWVPGTDHAGIATQSVVEKKLAKERGVTRHDLGREPFLREVYSWVDDYGGRICDQLRRIGSSVDWSRQVFTMDETRSAAVLEAFVRMYEGGSIYRDNRLVNWDCRLRTAVSDIEVDYIDIPGRTHINVPGFDEPVEFGVLTSFAYPLEGGGGEVVVATTRPETMLGDTAVAVHPDDPRYAHLHGKHVVHPVSGRRIPVICDAELVDMAFGTGAVKITPAHDPNDFAVGKRHNLEFINILDDSGSINAAGGPFAGQPRFLARTTVVDFLKGKGLFRGTEDNAMRLGLSSRSKDVIEPVLKPQWWVSCQSMAEASCAAVRSGELEIIPKEFEAVWFRWLENIRDWCVSRQLWWGHRIPAYYVTFEGETRDQSGSPGAPSEDMARWVVGRTPEAARAAAAAKYPGRKVVLHQDEDVLDTWFSSGLFPFSVMGWPEDTADMRAFYPGALLETGHDILFFWVARMVMMGIGLTGKVPFKQVYLHAMVRDAHGRKMSKSLGNVIDPLHVIEGISLQGLHDTLAAGNLDPKEVVKAKDGQTADFPDGIEECGTDALRFALARDINLDIKRVVAYRHWCNKLWNALRFALLYLPEGFKPADPAALHAAALPAAGRWILSRLNGAVGGVVASNEAYQFSDAAQRLYAWWQYDLCDVFIELMKPIMAADPEEGTCQALAAALDTGLRLLHPFMPFVTEELWQRLPRPGKQPASIMVADYPKPRAGWDAPALEKEFADMQARTRGGWKR
;
A
#
# COMPACT_ATOMS: atom_id res chain seq x y z
N MET A 1 29.90 -27.05 25.02
CA MET A 1 29.50 -25.64 25.10
C MET A 1 30.70 -24.82 24.67
N ALA A 2 30.52 -23.82 23.81
CA ALA A 2 31.58 -22.87 23.52
C ALA A 2 31.50 -21.70 24.52
N SER A 3 32.63 -21.07 24.85
CA SER A 3 32.66 -19.85 25.66
C SER A 3 33.30 -18.68 24.92
N PHE A 4 32.71 -17.50 25.06
CA PHE A 4 33.15 -16.29 24.40
C PHE A 4 33.59 -15.25 25.42
N GLN A 5 34.75 -14.64 25.19
CA GLN A 5 35.32 -13.54 25.96
C GLN A 5 35.68 -12.40 24.99
N ALA A 6 35.51 -11.16 25.43
CA ALA A 6 35.90 -9.97 24.68
C ALA A 6 36.56 -8.93 25.59
N PRO A 7 37.34 -7.98 25.03
CA PRO A 7 37.83 -6.83 25.78
C PRO A 7 36.68 -5.97 26.34
N PRO A 8 36.89 -5.21 27.42
CA PRO A 8 35.87 -4.34 27.98
C PRO A 8 35.36 -3.30 26.97
N GLY A 9 34.04 -3.30 26.72
CA GLY A 9 33.39 -2.33 25.83
C GLY A 9 33.44 -2.67 24.33
N HIS A 10 33.95 -3.85 23.94
CA HIS A 10 34.09 -4.26 22.55
C HIS A 10 32.74 -4.61 21.88
N LEU A 11 32.53 -4.17 20.63
CA LEU A 11 31.25 -4.26 19.90
C LEU A 11 30.83 -5.71 19.56
N SER A 12 31.80 -6.58 19.30
CA SER A 12 31.61 -8.00 19.04
C SER A 12 30.77 -8.75 20.09
N GLN A 13 30.66 -8.24 21.32
CA GLN A 13 29.83 -8.87 22.35
C GLN A 13 28.35 -8.84 21.97
N GLN A 14 27.87 -7.73 21.39
CA GLN A 14 26.48 -7.59 20.94
C GLN A 14 26.24 -8.47 19.71
N GLU A 15 27.16 -8.45 18.75
CA GLU A 15 27.11 -9.29 17.55
C GLU A 15 26.96 -10.77 17.90
N VAL A 16 27.81 -11.26 18.79
CA VAL A 16 27.85 -12.67 19.18
C VAL A 16 26.59 -13.08 19.97
N LEU A 17 26.03 -12.19 20.80
CA LEU A 17 24.78 -12.44 21.50
C LEU A 17 23.57 -12.50 20.54
N VAL A 18 23.50 -11.60 19.56
CA VAL A 18 22.46 -11.59 18.52
C VAL A 18 22.57 -12.85 17.65
N LEU A 19 23.78 -13.23 17.23
CA LEU A 19 24.03 -14.44 16.44
C LEU A 19 23.66 -15.71 17.21
N ALA A 20 24.06 -15.81 18.48
CA ALA A 20 23.70 -16.95 19.31
C ALA A 20 22.18 -17.09 19.47
N LYS A 21 21.46 -15.96 19.59
CA LYS A 21 19.99 -15.93 19.66
C LYS A 21 19.33 -16.35 18.34
N LEU A 22 19.83 -15.85 17.20
CA LEU A 22 19.31 -16.19 15.87
C LEU A 22 19.49 -17.67 15.51
N LEU A 23 20.62 -18.25 15.91
CA LEU A 23 21.03 -19.62 15.58
C LEU A 23 20.62 -20.65 16.65
N ASP A 24 19.97 -20.22 17.73
CA ASP A 24 19.69 -21.03 18.92
C ASP A 24 20.94 -21.78 19.45
N ALA A 25 22.10 -21.12 19.35
CA ALA A 25 23.38 -21.71 19.70
C ALA A 25 23.64 -21.60 21.21
N LYS A 26 24.05 -22.71 21.84
CA LYS A 26 24.45 -22.73 23.26
C LYS A 26 25.86 -22.15 23.45
N LEU A 27 25.93 -20.83 23.55
CA LEU A 27 27.15 -20.07 23.82
C LEU A 27 27.09 -19.43 25.21
N THR A 28 28.17 -19.60 25.99
CA THR A 28 28.33 -18.89 27.26
C THR A 28 29.18 -17.64 27.03
N VAL A 29 28.60 -16.45 27.22
CA VAL A 29 29.35 -15.19 27.20
C VAL A 29 29.90 -14.94 28.59
N GLU A 30 31.22 -14.96 28.72
CA GLU A 30 31.92 -14.70 29.97
C GLU A 30 32.11 -13.19 30.17
N ALA A 31 32.40 -12.77 31.41
CA ALA A 31 32.64 -11.36 31.71
C ALA A 31 33.83 -10.84 30.88
N PRO A 32 33.80 -9.56 30.42
CA PRO A 32 34.90 -9.00 29.66
C PRO A 32 36.22 -9.09 30.43
N ASP A 33 37.27 -9.55 29.76
CA ASP A 33 38.60 -9.71 30.35
C ASP A 33 39.45 -8.47 30.03
N PRO A 34 39.84 -7.67 31.04
CA PRO A 34 40.63 -6.45 30.83
C PRO A 34 42.01 -6.68 30.23
N ASP A 35 42.56 -7.90 30.32
CA ASP A 35 43.88 -8.25 29.77
C ASP A 35 43.79 -8.86 28.35
N LEU A 36 42.58 -9.14 27.87
CA LEU A 36 42.34 -9.72 26.55
C LEU A 36 42.42 -8.63 25.46
N LYS A 37 43.25 -8.86 24.43
CA LYS A 37 43.50 -7.87 23.35
C LYS A 37 42.54 -7.97 22.17
N ALA A 38 41.86 -9.10 21.99
CA ALA A 38 40.93 -9.34 20.89
C ALA A 38 39.86 -10.36 21.31
N PRO A 39 38.66 -10.31 20.73
CA PRO A 39 37.61 -11.29 21.04
C PRO A 39 38.09 -12.73 20.83
N GLN A 40 37.78 -13.61 21.77
CA GLN A 40 38.19 -15.00 21.73
C GLN A 40 36.99 -15.92 21.99
N LEU A 41 36.82 -16.92 21.12
CA LEU A 41 35.87 -18.01 21.28
C LEU A 41 36.62 -19.32 21.54
N THR A 42 36.32 -19.98 22.65
CA THR A 42 36.77 -21.35 22.91
C THR A 42 35.67 -22.31 22.47
N THR A 43 35.94 -23.10 21.44
CA THR A 43 34.99 -24.09 20.91
C THR A 43 34.78 -25.25 21.89
N ALA A 44 33.76 -26.07 21.65
CA ALA A 44 33.47 -27.25 22.49
C ALA A 44 34.60 -28.29 22.50
N GLU A 45 35.50 -28.26 21.51
CA GLU A 45 36.66 -29.15 21.35
C GLU A 45 37.94 -28.57 22.00
N GLY A 46 37.86 -27.38 22.61
CA GLY A 46 39.00 -26.71 23.24
C GLY A 46 39.85 -25.86 22.28
N HIS A 47 39.51 -25.81 20.99
CA HIS A 47 40.17 -24.91 20.04
C HIS A 47 39.80 -23.44 20.33
N LYS A 48 40.81 -22.57 20.34
CA LYS A 48 40.65 -21.12 20.51
C LYS A 48 40.62 -20.43 19.15
N VAL A 49 39.55 -19.70 18.88
CA VAL A 49 39.40 -18.81 17.72
C VAL A 49 39.54 -17.38 18.22
N VAL A 50 40.44 -16.60 17.61
CA VAL A 50 40.77 -15.23 18.02
C VAL A 50 40.45 -14.26 16.89
N GLY A 51 39.86 -13.12 17.22
CA GLY A 51 39.47 -12.06 16.29
C GLY A 51 37.97 -12.04 15.99
N THR A 52 37.39 -10.84 15.90
CA THR A 52 35.94 -10.62 15.78
C THR A 52 35.31 -11.43 14.65
N MET A 53 35.80 -11.27 13.42
CA MET A 53 35.23 -11.94 12.25
C MET A 53 35.44 -13.46 12.27
N ALA A 54 36.56 -13.92 12.81
CA ALA A 54 36.81 -15.36 12.96
C ALA A 54 35.83 -15.99 13.98
N VAL A 55 35.57 -15.29 15.09
CA VAL A 55 34.56 -15.70 16.08
C VAL A 55 33.17 -15.69 15.47
N VAL A 56 32.78 -14.62 14.78
CA VAL A 56 31.47 -14.47 14.12
C VAL A 56 31.21 -15.60 13.11
N ARG A 57 32.21 -15.92 12.26
CA ARG A 57 32.13 -17.05 11.33
C ARG A 57 32.06 -18.40 12.06
N ALA A 58 32.83 -18.59 13.13
CA ALA A 58 32.81 -19.82 13.93
C ALA A 58 31.47 -20.05 14.64
N VAL A 59 30.84 -18.99 15.17
CA VAL A 59 29.49 -19.05 15.77
C VAL A 59 28.44 -19.39 14.71
N THR A 60 28.55 -18.81 13.51
CA THR A 60 27.66 -19.10 12.38
C THR A 60 27.81 -20.55 11.89
N ALA A 61 29.04 -21.07 11.85
CA ALA A 61 29.33 -22.44 11.47
C ALA A 61 28.90 -23.49 12.50
N ALA A 62 28.69 -23.10 13.77
CA ALA A 62 28.32 -23.99 14.87
C ALA A 62 26.81 -24.35 14.92
N SER A 63 26.01 -23.94 13.93
CA SER A 63 24.58 -24.27 13.84
C SER A 63 24.36 -25.78 13.73
N LYS A 64 23.58 -26.36 14.66
CA LYS A 64 23.37 -27.81 14.77
C LYS A 64 22.47 -28.42 13.69
N ASP A 65 21.59 -27.61 13.10
CA ASP A 65 20.64 -28.05 12.09
C ASP A 65 20.94 -27.27 10.81
N GLY A 66 21.46 -27.93 9.78
CA GLY A 66 21.87 -27.31 8.49
C GLY A 66 20.77 -26.59 7.68
N LYS A 67 19.65 -26.21 8.31
CA LYS A 67 18.49 -25.50 7.76
C LYS A 67 18.50 -23.98 7.97
N LYS A 68 19.27 -23.43 8.93
CA LYS A 68 19.44 -21.99 9.13
C LYS A 68 20.89 -21.58 8.89
N LYS A 69 21.23 -21.26 7.63
CA LYS A 69 22.53 -20.67 7.28
C LYS A 69 22.31 -19.17 7.11
N LEU A 70 22.81 -18.37 8.07
CA LEU A 70 22.89 -16.91 7.94
C LEU A 70 23.96 -16.48 6.92
N CYS A 71 24.76 -17.43 6.44
CA CYS A 71 25.72 -17.30 5.35
C CYS A 71 25.47 -18.41 4.31
N PRO A 72 24.46 -18.26 3.43
CA PRO A 72 24.24 -19.20 2.34
C PRO A 72 25.37 -19.07 1.28
N PRO A 73 25.79 -20.19 0.64
CA PRO A 73 26.86 -20.14 -0.38
C PRO A 73 26.57 -19.19 -1.55
N SER A 74 25.30 -18.95 -1.87
CA SER A 74 24.86 -18.04 -2.93
C SER A 74 25.19 -16.57 -2.68
N HIS A 75 25.46 -16.18 -1.42
CA HIS A 75 25.78 -14.82 -1.03
C HIS A 75 27.13 -14.72 -0.28
N ALA A 76 27.98 -15.74 -0.36
CA ALA A 76 29.22 -15.78 0.40
C ALA A 76 30.16 -14.60 0.07
N GLU A 77 30.28 -14.23 -1.21
CA GLU A 77 31.12 -13.08 -1.64
C GLU A 77 30.55 -11.74 -1.16
N ASP A 78 29.23 -11.56 -1.24
CA ASP A 78 28.57 -10.34 -0.75
C ASP A 78 28.71 -10.22 0.77
N ILE A 79 28.51 -11.32 1.49
CA ILE A 79 28.65 -11.35 2.95
C ILE A 79 30.08 -11.02 3.36
N ASP A 80 31.08 -11.58 2.68
CA ASP A 80 32.48 -11.30 2.98
C ASP A 80 32.82 -9.83 2.76
N LYS A 81 32.32 -9.23 1.68
CA LYS A 81 32.42 -7.78 1.42
C LYS A 81 31.77 -6.94 2.53
N TRP A 82 30.58 -7.31 3.00
CA TRP A 82 29.89 -6.57 4.05
C TRP A 82 30.49 -6.75 5.44
N LEU A 83 31.15 -7.89 5.69
CA LEU A 83 31.93 -8.10 6.90
C LEU A 83 33.19 -7.24 6.92
N GLU A 84 33.82 -7.00 5.76
CA GLU A 84 34.91 -6.03 5.64
C GLU A 84 34.42 -4.61 5.94
N VAL A 85 33.28 -4.20 5.37
CA VAL A 85 32.64 -2.90 5.66
C VAL A 85 32.27 -2.77 7.14
N ALA A 86 31.76 -3.83 7.77
CA ALA A 86 31.49 -3.84 9.20
C ALA A 86 32.78 -3.61 10.01
N ALA A 87 33.87 -4.28 9.66
CA ALA A 87 35.17 -4.08 10.31
C ALA A 87 35.72 -2.65 10.13
N GLU A 88 35.48 -2.02 8.98
CA GLU A 88 35.82 -0.60 8.76
C GLU A 88 35.01 0.33 9.67
N PHE A 89 33.70 0.06 9.82
CA PHE A 89 32.85 0.80 10.75
C PHE A 89 33.26 0.56 12.21
N GLU A 90 33.60 -0.67 12.60
CA GLU A 90 34.12 -0.99 13.93
C GLU A 90 35.42 -0.23 14.21
N ALA A 91 36.37 -0.23 13.27
CA ALA A 91 37.63 0.50 13.39
C ALA A 91 37.41 2.01 13.55
N CYS A 92 36.47 2.57 12.78
CA CYS A 92 36.10 3.98 12.90
C CYS A 92 35.37 4.28 14.22
N ALA A 93 34.44 3.42 14.63
CA ALA A 93 33.69 3.55 15.88
C ALA A 93 34.61 3.44 17.11
N GLY A 94 35.66 2.61 17.04
CA GLY A 94 36.67 2.46 18.09
C GLY A 94 37.34 3.77 18.47
N THR A 95 37.58 4.67 17.50
CA THR A 95 38.16 6.01 17.75
C THR A 95 37.26 6.94 18.59
N TRP A 96 35.96 6.64 18.66
CA TRP A 96 34.96 7.43 19.38
C TRP A 96 34.45 6.75 20.67
N ILE A 97 34.53 5.41 20.77
CA ILE A 97 33.67 4.63 21.70
C ILE A 97 34.46 3.65 22.59
N GLU A 98 35.72 3.29 22.26
CA GLU A 98 36.50 2.36 23.08
C GLU A 98 37.18 3.02 24.29
N PRO A 99 37.09 2.45 25.51
CA PRO A 99 37.72 3.00 26.72
C PRO A 99 39.25 3.03 26.69
N THR A 100 39.90 2.23 25.84
CA THR A 100 41.36 2.21 25.62
C THR A 100 41.83 3.37 24.73
N CYS A 101 40.93 3.99 23.97
CA CYS A 101 41.16 5.23 23.23
C CYS A 101 40.99 6.47 24.12
N GLN A 102 41.35 6.39 25.41
CA GLN A 102 41.50 7.54 26.30
C GLN A 102 42.50 8.60 25.77
N HIS A 103 43.16 8.35 24.63
CA HIS A 103 44.12 9.23 23.97
C HIS A 103 43.81 9.49 22.48
N ALA A 104 42.61 9.19 21.97
CA ALA A 104 42.24 9.72 20.66
C ALA A 104 42.13 11.25 20.80
N ASN A 105 43.19 11.97 20.39
CA ASN A 105 43.19 13.42 20.39
C ASN A 105 42.14 13.93 19.38
N ASP A 106 41.68 15.17 19.54
CA ASP A 106 40.69 15.78 18.65
C ASP A 106 41.11 15.65 17.17
N GLU A 107 42.40 15.66 16.87
CA GLU A 107 42.95 15.43 15.53
C GLU A 107 42.60 14.05 14.95
N ALA A 108 42.71 12.97 15.73
CA ALA A 108 42.35 11.63 15.29
C ALA A 108 40.83 11.48 15.05
N ARG A 109 40.01 12.13 15.88
CA ARG A 109 38.54 12.15 15.71
C ARG A 109 38.12 12.95 14.49
N GLU A 110 38.69 14.14 14.30
CA GLU A 110 38.46 14.96 13.10
C GLU A 110 38.93 14.24 11.82
N ALA A 111 40.07 13.53 11.87
CA ALA A 111 40.57 12.73 10.75
C ALA A 111 39.68 11.53 10.41
N ALA A 112 38.94 10.98 11.38
CA ALA A 112 38.03 9.85 11.17
C ALA A 112 36.67 10.25 10.55
N LYS A 113 36.22 11.51 10.70
CA LYS A 113 34.91 11.96 10.19
C LYS A 113 34.72 11.78 8.68
N PRO A 114 35.67 12.19 7.80
CA PRO A 114 35.51 12.01 6.37
C PRO A 114 35.41 10.53 5.99
N SER A 115 36.16 9.67 6.69
CA SER A 115 36.10 8.22 6.50
C SER A 115 34.72 7.68 6.84
N ILE A 116 34.18 8.00 8.02
CA ILE A 116 32.84 7.55 8.44
C ILE A 116 31.76 8.03 7.47
N LEU A 117 31.81 9.29 7.04
CA LEU A 117 30.85 9.83 6.07
C LEU A 117 30.98 9.16 4.70
N SER A 118 32.19 8.85 4.25
CA SER A 118 32.42 8.14 2.98
C SER A 118 31.87 6.72 3.01
N HIS A 119 32.09 5.98 4.10
CA HIS A 119 31.53 4.62 4.25
C HIS A 119 30.00 4.65 4.39
N LEU A 120 29.44 5.64 5.09
CA LEU A 120 27.99 5.84 5.16
C LEU A 120 27.37 6.19 3.80
N ALA A 121 28.04 7.02 2.99
CA ALA A 121 27.57 7.36 1.64
C ALA A 121 27.60 6.14 0.71
N ALA A 122 28.70 5.38 0.72
CA ALA A 122 28.81 4.15 -0.06
C ALA A 122 27.75 3.11 0.37
N PHE A 123 27.44 3.05 1.67
CA PHE A 123 26.42 2.15 2.18
C PHE A 123 24.99 2.62 1.86
N GLU A 124 24.71 3.92 1.91
CA GLU A 124 23.45 4.54 1.48
C GLU A 124 23.15 4.19 0.01
N ASP A 125 24.14 4.34 -0.88
CA ASP A 125 24.02 3.99 -2.30
C ASP A 125 23.74 2.49 -2.50
N ALA A 126 24.41 1.62 -1.75
CA ALA A 126 24.19 0.18 -1.81
C ALA A 126 22.78 -0.22 -1.33
N LEU A 127 22.27 0.42 -0.27
CA LEU A 127 20.90 0.21 0.22
C LEU A 127 19.84 0.77 -0.74
N HIS A 128 20.17 1.74 -1.59
CA HIS A 128 19.28 2.21 -2.65
C HIS A 128 19.18 1.22 -3.82
N LEU A 129 20.28 0.54 -4.14
CA LEU A 129 20.35 -0.48 -5.18
C LEU A 129 19.71 -1.80 -4.73
N ALA A 130 19.84 -2.15 -3.45
CA ALA A 130 19.09 -3.24 -2.82
C ALA A 130 17.63 -2.78 -2.65
N LYS A 131 16.66 -3.53 -3.18
CA LYS A 131 15.21 -3.16 -3.29
C LYS A 131 14.47 -2.91 -1.95
N GLY A 132 14.88 -1.93 -1.13
CA GLY A 132 14.16 -1.34 0.00
C GLY A 132 13.67 -2.31 1.10
N GLY A 133 14.29 -3.48 1.25
CA GLY A 133 13.91 -4.50 2.24
C GLY A 133 14.54 -4.26 3.63
N PRO A 134 14.07 -4.95 4.69
CA PRO A 134 14.66 -4.88 6.03
C PRO A 134 15.97 -5.69 6.15
N SER A 135 16.56 -6.13 5.04
CA SER A 135 17.79 -6.91 4.97
C SER A 135 18.70 -6.41 3.86
N LEU A 136 20.00 -6.52 4.09
CA LEU A 136 21.07 -5.94 3.29
C LEU A 136 21.26 -6.68 1.95
N LEU A 137 20.94 -7.97 1.93
CA LEU A 137 20.97 -8.82 0.71
C LEU A 137 19.61 -8.90 -0.01
N GLY A 138 18.58 -8.18 0.46
CA GLY A 138 17.27 -8.11 -0.21
C GLY A 138 16.34 -9.32 -0.02
N GLU A 139 16.71 -10.28 0.84
CA GLU A 139 15.84 -11.39 1.23
C GLU A 139 14.71 -10.88 2.14
N ARG A 140 13.49 -10.76 1.60
CA ARG A 140 12.34 -10.06 2.23
C ARG A 140 11.86 -10.60 3.59
N GLN A 141 12.44 -11.69 4.13
CA GLN A 141 11.98 -12.33 5.36
C GLN A 141 13.08 -12.89 6.28
N ALA A 142 14.37 -12.63 6.04
CA ALA A 142 15.45 -13.14 6.91
C ALA A 142 16.58 -12.12 7.10
N VAL A 143 17.06 -11.99 8.34
CA VAL A 143 18.27 -11.23 8.72
C VAL A 143 19.48 -12.08 8.34
N SER A 144 20.45 -11.53 7.59
CA SER A 144 21.68 -12.22 7.19
C SER A 144 22.84 -11.99 8.17
N LEU A 145 23.95 -12.72 8.00
CA LEU A 145 25.18 -12.45 8.77
C LEU A 145 25.71 -11.02 8.55
N ALA A 146 25.60 -10.53 7.32
CA ALA A 146 25.98 -9.17 6.96
C ALA A 146 25.11 -8.13 7.68
N ASP A 147 23.79 -8.38 7.77
CA ASP A 147 22.88 -7.52 8.52
C ASP A 147 23.29 -7.41 9.99
N VAL A 148 23.68 -8.53 10.61
CA VAL A 148 24.07 -8.55 12.02
C VAL A 148 25.35 -7.76 12.27
N ALA A 149 26.39 -8.02 11.48
CA ALA A 149 27.69 -7.37 11.65
C ALA A 149 27.61 -5.85 11.40
N VAL A 150 27.03 -5.44 10.27
CA VAL A 150 26.97 -4.02 9.91
C VAL A 150 26.07 -3.24 10.89
N ALA A 151 24.96 -3.83 11.35
CA ALA A 151 24.05 -3.14 12.27
C ALA A 151 24.70 -2.92 13.64
N CYS A 152 25.38 -3.93 14.19
CA CYS A 152 26.07 -3.83 15.47
C CYS A 152 27.27 -2.87 15.41
N ALA A 153 28.00 -2.82 14.29
CA ALA A 153 29.09 -1.86 14.10
C ALA A 153 28.60 -0.40 14.02
N LEU A 154 27.45 -0.15 13.38
CA LEU A 154 26.89 1.20 13.20
C LEU A 154 26.10 1.72 14.39
N LEU A 155 25.47 0.85 15.16
CA LEU A 155 24.56 1.24 16.24
C LEU A 155 25.20 2.21 17.27
N PRO A 156 26.43 1.99 17.74
CA PRO A 156 27.09 2.88 18.69
C PRO A 156 27.27 4.31 18.14
N LEU A 157 27.60 4.44 16.85
CA LEU A 157 27.69 5.73 16.17
C LEU A 157 26.32 6.42 16.13
N PHE A 158 25.26 5.69 15.81
CA PHE A 158 23.89 6.23 15.74
C PHE A 158 23.28 6.55 17.11
N GLN A 159 23.66 5.83 18.16
CA GLN A 159 23.18 6.04 19.53
C GLN A 159 23.88 7.20 20.24
N GLY A 160 25.20 7.34 20.05
CA GLY A 160 26.02 8.25 20.86
C GLY A 160 26.74 9.35 20.09
N VAL A 161 27.02 9.18 18.80
CA VAL A 161 27.97 10.03 18.06
C VAL A 161 27.31 10.89 16.98
N LEU A 162 26.36 10.36 16.22
CA LEU A 162 25.79 11.06 15.06
C LEU A 162 24.52 11.81 15.45
N GLY A 163 24.62 13.15 15.54
CA GLY A 163 23.47 14.03 15.73
C GLY A 163 22.46 13.95 14.58
N ARG A 164 21.25 14.47 14.80
CA ARG A 164 20.12 14.33 13.88
C ARG A 164 20.43 14.82 12.45
N ASP A 165 21.09 15.96 12.31
CA ASP A 165 21.42 16.52 10.98
C ASP A 165 22.40 15.65 10.18
N VAL A 166 23.38 15.02 10.86
CA VAL A 166 24.35 14.15 10.18
C VAL A 166 23.66 12.88 9.71
N ARG A 167 22.75 12.32 10.51
CA ARG A 167 21.95 11.14 10.13
C ARG A 167 20.90 11.45 9.07
N ALA A 168 20.37 12.66 9.03
CA ALA A 168 19.38 13.09 8.04
C ALA A 168 19.91 13.05 6.59
N ALA A 169 21.25 13.10 6.42
CA ALA A 169 21.89 12.92 5.12
C ALA A 169 21.88 11.46 4.60
N PHE A 170 21.57 10.48 5.46
CA PHE A 170 21.57 9.04 5.13
C PHE A 170 20.24 8.36 5.53
N PRO A 171 19.12 8.72 4.86
CA PRO A 171 17.79 8.23 5.21
C PRO A 171 17.55 6.73 4.93
N ALA A 172 18.23 6.11 3.97
CA ALA A 172 18.14 4.68 3.72
C ALA A 172 18.85 3.88 4.82
N VAL A 173 20.08 4.25 5.18
CA VAL A 173 20.83 3.65 6.30
C VAL A 173 20.05 3.79 7.61
N SER A 174 19.51 4.98 7.89
CA SER A 174 18.72 5.23 9.12
C SER A 174 17.48 4.33 9.21
N ARG A 175 16.74 4.18 8.10
CA ARG A 175 15.53 3.33 8.06
C ARG A 175 15.88 1.85 8.16
N TRP A 176 16.92 1.40 7.44
CA TRP A 176 17.39 0.02 7.51
C TRP A 176 17.82 -0.34 8.93
N LEU A 177 18.65 0.49 9.57
CA LEU A 177 19.15 0.23 10.93
C LEU A 177 18.01 0.20 11.96
N GLU A 178 17.02 1.09 11.84
CA GLU A 178 15.84 1.10 12.72
C GLU A 178 14.97 -0.14 12.54
N ALA A 179 14.78 -0.61 11.30
CA ALA A 179 14.04 -1.83 11.00
C ALA A 179 14.77 -3.07 11.55
N THR A 180 16.09 -3.17 11.32
CA THR A 180 16.92 -4.29 11.79
C THR A 180 16.94 -4.36 13.32
N ALA A 181 17.14 -3.22 13.99
CA ALA A 181 17.16 -3.13 15.45
C ALA A 181 15.83 -3.50 16.12
N ARG A 182 14.69 -3.30 15.44
CA ARG A 182 13.35 -3.66 15.95
C ARG A 182 12.96 -5.11 15.68
N SER A 183 13.76 -5.87 14.92
CA SER A 183 13.49 -7.28 14.71
C SER A 183 13.58 -8.06 16.02
N GLU A 184 12.72 -9.09 16.19
CA GLU A 184 12.56 -9.86 17.42
C GLU A 184 13.89 -10.35 18.06
N PRO A 185 14.86 -10.92 17.31
CA PRO A 185 16.11 -11.37 17.91
C PRO A 185 17.03 -10.21 18.33
N PHE A 186 17.08 -9.11 17.57
CA PHE A 186 17.84 -7.91 17.92
C PHE A 186 17.28 -7.21 19.14
N ALA A 187 15.98 -6.90 19.16
CA ALA A 187 15.33 -6.20 20.26
C ALA A 187 15.44 -6.98 21.58
N SER A 188 15.48 -8.32 21.52
CA SER A 188 15.66 -9.17 22.72
C SER A 188 17.05 -9.08 23.35
N VAL A 189 18.08 -8.75 22.56
CA VAL A 189 19.47 -8.62 23.01
C VAL A 189 19.81 -7.17 23.32
N MET A 190 19.38 -6.26 22.45
CA MET A 190 19.74 -4.84 22.46
C MET A 190 18.79 -3.97 23.28
N GLY A 191 17.57 -4.44 23.55
CA GLY A 191 16.52 -3.64 24.19
C GLY A 191 15.98 -2.52 23.28
N ASP A 192 15.38 -1.50 23.89
CA ASP A 192 14.85 -0.32 23.18
C ASP A 192 16.00 0.56 22.68
N VAL A 193 16.27 0.50 21.37
CA VAL A 193 17.34 1.28 20.73
C VAL A 193 16.88 2.73 20.52
N LYS A 194 17.55 3.66 21.20
CA LYS A 194 17.33 5.11 21.03
C LYS A 194 18.51 5.77 20.34
N PHE A 195 18.27 6.41 19.21
CA PHE A 195 19.31 7.17 18.50
C PHE A 195 19.62 8.48 19.22
N CYS A 196 20.81 9.01 18.93
CA CYS A 196 21.31 10.26 19.50
C CYS A 196 20.31 11.40 19.31
N SER A 197 19.91 12.02 20.41
CA SER A 197 18.87 13.06 20.44
C SER A 197 19.40 14.47 20.17
N ALA A 198 20.72 14.62 20.00
CA ALA A 198 21.33 15.91 19.72
C ALA A 198 20.83 16.48 18.37
N PRO A 199 20.45 17.77 18.32
CA PRO A 199 19.85 18.37 17.13
C PRO A 199 20.81 18.47 15.95
N SER A 200 22.10 18.75 16.18
CA SER A 200 23.07 19.02 15.11
C SER A 200 24.49 18.51 15.47
N GLY A 201 25.26 18.10 14.46
CA GLY A 201 26.70 17.84 14.58
C GLY A 201 27.10 16.45 15.12
N TRP A 202 28.41 16.28 15.32
CA TRP A 202 29.02 15.10 15.95
C TRP A 202 29.02 15.27 17.47
N VAL A 203 28.66 14.21 18.18
CA VAL A 203 28.51 14.18 19.63
C VAL A 203 29.61 13.31 20.22
N GLU A 204 30.30 13.83 21.23
CA GLU A 204 31.21 13.00 22.01
C GLU A 204 30.40 12.20 23.04
N PRO A 205 30.54 10.87 23.07
CA PRO A 205 29.92 10.07 24.11
C PRO A 205 30.44 10.53 25.49
N ALA A 206 29.54 10.77 26.44
CA ALA A 206 29.95 11.10 27.80
C ALA A 206 30.79 9.96 28.41
N GLU A 207 31.88 10.27 29.11
CA GLU A 207 32.65 9.25 29.84
C GLU A 207 31.71 8.40 30.70
N PRO A 208 31.86 7.06 30.70
CA PRO A 208 31.10 6.22 31.62
C PRO A 208 31.43 6.69 33.04
N ALA A 209 30.42 7.15 33.77
CA ALA A 209 30.57 7.70 35.11
C ALA A 209 31.38 6.74 36.00
N ALA A 210 32.60 7.15 36.37
CA ALA A 210 33.36 6.48 37.40
C ALA A 210 32.50 6.41 38.66
N ALA A 211 32.30 5.20 39.18
CA ALA A 211 31.57 4.96 40.41
C ALA A 211 31.98 5.96 41.50
N ASP A 212 30.98 6.68 41.99
CA ASP A 212 31.08 7.84 42.87
C ASP A 212 31.84 7.54 44.18
N LYS A 213 33.18 7.70 44.14
CA LYS A 213 34.06 7.71 45.33
C LYS A 213 34.28 9.16 45.79
N LYS A 214 33.23 9.84 46.22
CA LYS A 214 33.32 11.08 47.01
C LYS A 214 32.37 11.09 48.21
N LYS A 215 32.71 10.27 49.21
CA LYS A 215 32.37 10.54 50.62
C LYS A 215 33.52 10.14 51.55
N LYS A 216 34.64 10.87 51.51
CA LYS A 216 35.60 10.94 52.63
C LYS A 216 36.61 12.10 52.49
N LYS A 217 36.21 13.31 52.90
CA LYS A 217 37.09 14.27 53.62
C LYS A 217 36.31 15.49 54.16
N LYS A 218 35.59 15.26 55.25
CA LYS A 218 35.51 16.18 56.40
C LYS A 218 35.60 15.27 57.62
N ARG A 219 36.83 14.89 57.96
CA ARG A 219 37.79 15.57 58.85
C ARG A 219 37.54 15.10 60.28
N ALA A 220 38.51 14.31 60.75
CA ALA A 220 39.11 14.37 62.07
C ALA A 220 38.18 14.57 63.28
N GLY A 221 38.14 13.54 64.13
CA GLY A 221 37.87 13.65 65.56
C GLY A 221 36.63 12.89 66.04
N GLY A 222 36.84 11.87 66.89
CA GLY A 222 35.82 11.38 67.85
C GLY A 222 35.38 9.91 67.72
N GLU A 223 36.17 9.02 68.34
CA GLU A 223 35.79 7.80 69.10
C GLU A 223 34.97 6.64 68.50
N GLY A 224 35.62 5.45 68.46
CA GLY A 224 35.13 4.11 68.86
C GLY A 224 34.13 3.37 67.96
N GLY A 225 34.38 2.16 67.45
CA GLY A 225 35.49 1.22 67.64
C GLY A 225 35.38 0.03 66.67
N GLU A 226 36.55 -0.52 66.36
CA GLU A 226 36.92 -1.93 66.09
C GLU A 226 36.15 -2.75 65.04
N GLU A 227 36.78 -3.52 64.15
CA GLU A 227 38.12 -3.61 63.55
C GLU A 227 37.96 -4.73 62.48
N GLN A 228 38.32 -4.48 61.21
CA GLN A 228 39.51 -5.04 60.52
C GLN A 228 39.57 -6.58 60.48
N GLN A 229 40.01 -7.29 59.45
CA GLN A 229 40.36 -7.09 58.04
C GLN A 229 40.88 -8.50 57.62
N GLN A 230 40.64 -8.91 56.38
CA GLN A 230 41.37 -9.96 55.65
C GLN A 230 42.92 -9.79 55.74
N PRO A 231 43.81 -10.76 55.37
CA PRO A 231 43.71 -11.53 54.12
C PRO A 231 44.48 -12.87 53.95
N GLN A 232 44.23 -13.49 52.78
CA GLN A 232 45.15 -14.22 51.86
C GLN A 232 45.96 -15.44 52.34
N GLN A 233 45.63 -16.63 51.83
CA GLN A 233 46.23 -17.31 50.65
C GLN A 233 47.56 -18.03 50.95
N ALA A 234 47.56 -19.37 50.90
CA ALA A 234 48.18 -20.17 49.84
C ALA A 234 48.27 -21.66 50.26
N ALA A 235 48.22 -22.52 49.25
CA ALA A 235 48.41 -23.98 49.29
C ALA A 235 49.84 -24.34 49.80
N GLU A 236 50.20 -25.55 50.21
CA GLU A 236 49.93 -26.87 49.64
C GLU A 236 50.41 -27.98 50.59
N ALA A 237 49.97 -29.21 50.29
CA ALA A 237 50.12 -30.51 50.94
C ALA A 237 51.38 -30.84 51.79
N ALA A 238 51.18 -31.56 52.91
CA ALA A 238 51.53 -32.99 53.08
C ALA A 238 51.64 -33.43 54.57
N ALA A 239 51.15 -34.65 54.85
CA ALA A 239 51.48 -35.58 55.95
C ALA A 239 51.50 -35.04 57.40
N ALA A 240 50.52 -35.37 58.26
CA ALA A 240 50.34 -36.65 58.96
C ALA A 240 51.54 -37.07 59.85
N ASP A 241 51.46 -36.76 61.15
CA ASP A 241 51.48 -37.79 62.21
C ASP A 241 50.90 -37.27 63.54
N GLY A 242 50.10 -38.14 64.18
CA GLY A 242 50.12 -38.42 65.62
C GLY A 242 49.52 -37.46 66.64
N GLY A 243 48.32 -37.78 67.15
CA GLY A 243 48.01 -37.54 68.57
C GLY A 243 46.58 -37.14 68.91
N ALA A 244 45.76 -38.11 69.29
CA ALA A 244 44.41 -37.92 69.84
C ALA A 244 44.41 -37.24 71.23
N LYS A 245 43.44 -36.35 71.50
CA LYS A 245 42.43 -36.50 72.56
C LYS A 245 41.53 -35.26 72.76
N GLU A 246 40.23 -35.59 72.88
CA GLU A 246 39.19 -35.05 73.78
C GLU A 246 38.82 -33.55 73.75
N ASP A 247 37.63 -33.33 73.18
CA ASP A 247 36.47 -32.59 73.69
C ASP A 247 36.63 -31.21 74.34
N ASP A 248 36.02 -30.21 73.69
CA ASP A 248 35.45 -29.05 74.38
C ASP A 248 33.96 -28.85 74.00
N PRO A 249 33.02 -28.94 74.97
CA PRO A 249 31.57 -28.79 74.81
C PRO A 249 31.06 -27.42 74.33
N GLU A 250 31.91 -26.42 74.14
CA GLU A 250 31.49 -25.08 73.68
C GLU A 250 31.04 -25.03 72.20
N LYS A 251 31.48 -25.99 71.37
CA LYS A 251 31.15 -26.06 69.92
C LYS A 251 29.79 -26.70 69.64
N ALA A 252 29.27 -27.54 70.54
CA ALA A 252 27.96 -28.17 70.42
C ALA A 252 26.81 -27.22 70.81
N ALA A 253 27.00 -26.40 71.85
CA ALA A 253 26.02 -25.41 72.30
C ALA A 253 25.79 -24.29 71.26
N LYS A 254 26.86 -23.80 70.62
CA LYS A 254 26.77 -22.80 69.54
C LYS A 254 26.10 -23.33 68.27
N LYS A 255 26.13 -24.64 68.01
CA LYS A 255 25.47 -25.26 66.83
C LYS A 255 23.97 -25.46 67.05
N ALA A 256 23.55 -25.80 68.27
CA ALA A 256 22.13 -25.90 68.65
C ALA A 256 21.43 -24.52 68.70
N ALA A 257 22.09 -23.50 69.26
CA ALA A 257 21.54 -22.14 69.31
C ALA A 257 21.33 -21.51 67.91
N LYS A 258 22.25 -21.77 66.97
CA LYS A 258 22.19 -21.25 65.59
C LYS A 258 21.13 -21.96 64.73
N LEU A 259 20.81 -23.22 65.05
CA LEU A 259 19.72 -23.95 64.40
C LEU A 259 18.35 -23.50 64.93
N ALA A 260 18.22 -23.29 66.25
CA ALA A 260 17.02 -22.75 66.89
C ALA A 260 16.72 -21.29 66.43
N GLU A 261 17.73 -20.44 66.24
CA GLU A 261 17.54 -19.08 65.71
C GLU A 261 17.09 -19.09 64.24
N LYS A 262 17.58 -20.07 63.45
CA LYS A 262 17.21 -20.23 62.04
C LYS A 262 15.80 -20.79 61.87
N GLU A 263 15.37 -21.70 62.74
CA GLU A 263 13.98 -22.19 62.81
C GLU A 263 13.02 -21.14 63.37
N ALA A 264 13.43 -20.36 64.38
CA ALA A 264 12.64 -19.23 64.88
C ALA A 264 12.46 -18.13 63.82
N LYS A 265 13.50 -17.81 63.03
CA LYS A 265 13.39 -16.86 61.89
C LYS A 265 12.54 -17.42 60.75
N LYS A 266 12.58 -18.73 60.48
CA LYS A 266 11.74 -19.39 59.48
C LYS A 266 10.27 -19.42 59.92
N ALA A 267 9.99 -19.74 61.18
CA ALA A 267 8.65 -19.68 61.78
C ALA A 267 8.10 -18.25 61.83
N LYS A 268 8.94 -17.23 62.11
CA LYS A 268 8.54 -15.81 62.03
C LYS A 268 8.23 -15.36 60.60
N LEU A 269 8.95 -15.87 59.61
CA LEU A 269 8.73 -15.57 58.19
C LEU A 269 7.46 -16.26 57.67
N GLU A 270 7.18 -17.50 58.08
CA GLU A 270 5.96 -18.22 57.72
C GLU A 270 4.73 -17.67 58.47
N ALA A 271 4.84 -17.31 59.74
CA ALA A 271 3.78 -16.59 60.46
C ALA A 271 3.51 -15.20 59.85
N LYS A 272 4.53 -14.49 59.36
CA LYS A 272 4.38 -13.22 58.64
C LYS A 272 3.75 -13.40 57.26
N LYS A 273 4.08 -14.49 56.55
CA LYS A 273 3.42 -14.86 55.28
C LYS A 273 1.97 -15.31 55.49
N ALA A 274 1.68 -16.06 56.55
CA ALA A 274 0.32 -16.46 56.92
C ALA A 274 -0.52 -15.27 57.40
N ALA A 275 0.05 -14.32 58.15
CA ALA A 275 -0.60 -13.08 58.54
C ALA A 275 -0.83 -12.13 57.34
N LEU A 276 0.08 -12.07 56.37
CA LEU A 276 -0.09 -11.33 55.12
C LEU A 276 -1.14 -12.00 54.20
N ALA A 277 -1.22 -13.34 54.18
CA ALA A 277 -2.24 -14.06 53.45
C ALA A 277 -3.63 -13.95 54.11
N ALA A 278 -3.71 -13.97 55.44
CA ALA A 278 -4.95 -13.73 56.19
C ALA A 278 -5.41 -12.27 56.07
N ALA A 279 -4.50 -11.30 56.09
CA ALA A 279 -4.81 -9.89 55.83
C ALA A 279 -5.20 -9.62 54.36
N ALA A 280 -4.71 -10.43 53.42
CA ALA A 280 -5.15 -10.40 52.02
C ALA A 280 -6.52 -11.07 51.83
N ALA A 281 -6.84 -12.10 52.61
CA ALA A 281 -8.14 -12.76 52.61
C ALA A 281 -9.24 -11.93 53.31
N GLU A 282 -8.93 -11.24 54.41
CA GLU A 282 -9.86 -10.28 55.05
C GLU A 282 -10.08 -9.03 54.19
N LYS A 283 -9.07 -8.56 53.43
CA LYS A 283 -9.26 -7.49 52.42
C LYS A 283 -10.03 -7.94 51.18
N ALA A 284 -10.11 -9.24 50.91
CA ALA A 284 -10.90 -9.80 49.81
C ALA A 284 -12.38 -10.05 50.20
N ALA A 285 -12.71 -10.09 51.51
CA ALA A 285 -14.07 -10.33 51.99
C ALA A 285 -14.83 -9.08 52.48
N GLY A 286 -14.23 -7.88 52.44
CA GLY A 286 -14.91 -6.65 52.88
C GLY A 286 -14.45 -5.38 52.14
N ALA A 287 -15.37 -4.75 51.40
CA ALA A 287 -15.36 -3.35 50.97
C ALA A 287 -14.36 -2.89 49.87
N GLY A 288 -13.84 -3.78 49.01
CA GLY A 288 -12.98 -3.41 47.87
C GLY A 288 -13.67 -3.35 46.48
N ASN A 289 -14.75 -4.10 46.28
CA ASN A 289 -15.37 -4.26 44.95
C ASN A 289 -16.33 -3.12 44.57
N ASP A 290 -16.92 -2.43 45.57
CA ASP A 290 -17.93 -1.39 45.34
C ASP A 290 -17.37 -0.09 44.76
N LYS A 291 -16.13 0.31 45.08
CA LYS A 291 -15.58 1.59 44.58
C LYS A 291 -15.23 1.55 43.08
N LYS A 292 -14.72 0.42 42.59
CA LYS A 292 -14.37 0.25 41.16
C LYS A 292 -15.62 0.02 40.32
N ALA A 293 -16.60 -0.73 40.84
CA ALA A 293 -17.91 -0.87 40.23
C ALA A 293 -18.69 0.46 40.22
N LYS A 294 -18.66 1.23 41.31
CA LYS A 294 -19.28 2.55 41.41
C LYS A 294 -18.62 3.58 40.48
N ALA A 295 -17.29 3.62 40.41
CA ALA A 295 -16.58 4.51 39.48
C ALA A 295 -16.83 4.13 38.00
N LYS A 296 -16.93 2.83 37.70
CA LYS A 296 -17.33 2.35 36.36
C LYS A 296 -18.78 2.73 36.04
N ALA A 297 -19.70 2.55 36.99
CA ALA A 297 -21.11 2.93 36.83
C ALA A 297 -21.29 4.46 36.71
N GLU A 298 -20.54 5.27 37.46
CA GLU A 298 -20.54 6.74 37.32
C GLU A 298 -19.96 7.18 35.96
N ALA A 299 -18.90 6.54 35.48
CA ALA A 299 -18.34 6.82 34.16
C ALA A 299 -19.32 6.41 33.04
N GLU A 300 -19.97 5.25 33.16
CA GLU A 300 -21.00 4.78 32.23
C GLU A 300 -22.23 5.69 32.24
N ALA A 301 -22.70 6.12 33.42
CA ALA A 301 -23.82 7.05 33.54
C ALA A 301 -23.49 8.42 32.95
N LYS A 302 -22.27 8.94 33.17
CA LYS A 302 -21.80 10.19 32.56
C LYS A 302 -21.72 10.07 31.03
N LYS A 303 -21.20 8.95 30.52
CA LYS A 303 -21.14 8.67 29.08
C LYS A 303 -22.54 8.54 28.47
N ALA A 304 -23.48 7.93 29.17
CA ALA A 304 -24.88 7.83 28.74
C ALA A 304 -25.57 9.20 28.70
N ALA A 305 -25.38 10.03 29.73
CA ALA A 305 -25.92 11.39 29.76
C ALA A 305 -25.33 12.28 28.65
N GLU A 306 -24.02 12.18 28.40
CA GLU A 306 -23.37 12.87 27.27
C GLU A 306 -23.91 12.37 25.93
N ALA A 307 -24.12 11.06 25.77
CA ALA A 307 -24.70 10.50 24.55
C ALA A 307 -26.15 10.98 24.31
N GLU A 308 -26.96 11.09 25.36
CA GLU A 308 -28.33 11.62 25.28
C GLU A 308 -28.33 13.12 24.90
N GLU A 309 -27.43 13.92 25.50
CA GLU A 309 -27.24 15.31 25.13
C GLU A 309 -26.83 15.44 23.65
N VAL A 310 -25.84 14.68 23.20
CA VAL A 310 -25.41 14.66 21.80
C VAL A 310 -26.55 14.25 20.87
N ALA A 311 -27.33 13.22 21.21
CA ALA A 311 -28.46 12.78 20.42
C ALA A 311 -29.52 13.90 20.26
N ARG A 312 -29.82 14.63 21.34
CA ARG A 312 -30.70 15.79 21.31
C ARG A 312 -30.14 16.91 20.42
N LEU A 313 -28.85 17.19 20.50
CA LEU A 313 -28.19 18.22 19.67
C LEU A 313 -28.21 17.85 18.18
N VAL A 314 -27.97 16.57 17.86
CA VAL A 314 -28.06 16.06 16.49
C VAL A 314 -29.50 16.15 15.97
N ALA A 315 -30.49 15.79 16.79
CA ALA A 315 -31.90 15.91 16.42
C ALA A 315 -32.29 17.38 16.14
N ALA A 316 -31.80 18.32 16.95
CA ALA A 316 -32.01 19.75 16.71
C ALA A 316 -31.29 20.26 15.46
N ALA A 317 -30.07 19.80 15.18
CA ALA A 317 -29.37 20.18 13.95
C ALA A 317 -30.03 19.59 12.69
N ARG A 318 -30.65 18.41 12.80
CA ARG A 318 -31.40 17.76 11.72
C ARG A 318 -32.82 18.27 11.53
N SER A 319 -33.35 19.06 12.47
CA SER A 319 -34.67 19.70 12.31
C SER A 319 -34.61 20.96 11.44
N VAL A 320 -33.41 21.41 11.07
CA VAL A 320 -33.22 22.45 10.06
C VAL A 320 -33.89 22.00 8.76
N PRO A 321 -34.77 22.82 8.15
CA PRO A 321 -35.41 22.45 6.88
C PRO A 321 -34.36 22.08 5.83
N LYS A 322 -34.63 21.03 5.05
CA LYS A 322 -33.71 20.54 4.01
C LYS A 322 -33.28 21.69 3.09
N GLY A 323 -31.98 21.90 2.96
CA GLY A 323 -31.41 22.96 2.14
C GLY A 323 -31.44 24.37 2.75
N ALA A 324 -31.85 24.54 4.01
CA ALA A 324 -31.72 25.81 4.72
C ALA A 324 -30.35 25.93 5.41
N CYS A 325 -29.84 27.15 5.51
CA CYS A 325 -28.62 27.41 6.27
C CYS A 325 -28.87 27.11 7.75
N LYS A 326 -27.99 26.30 8.36
CA LYS A 326 -28.06 26.00 9.79
C LYS A 326 -27.90 27.29 10.61
N PRO A 327 -28.79 27.58 11.57
CA PRO A 327 -28.61 28.72 12.46
C PRO A 327 -27.49 28.43 13.45
N VAL A 328 -26.48 29.31 13.48
CA VAL A 328 -25.28 29.14 14.31
C VAL A 328 -25.12 30.18 15.43
N GLY A 329 -26.10 31.09 15.58
CA GLY A 329 -26.10 32.12 16.62
C GLY A 329 -26.30 31.56 18.02
N GLY A 330 -25.80 32.27 19.04
CA GLY A 330 -25.89 31.89 20.45
C GLY A 330 -24.60 31.29 21.03
N GLU A 331 -24.69 30.79 22.27
CA GLU A 331 -23.52 30.24 22.98
C GLU A 331 -23.04 28.93 22.35
N MET A 332 -21.72 28.80 22.12
CA MET A 332 -21.11 27.56 21.64
C MET A 332 -21.09 26.48 22.73
N TYR A 333 -21.40 25.24 22.32
CA TYR A 333 -21.27 24.05 23.18
C TYR A 333 -19.86 23.90 23.77
N LYS A 334 -19.77 23.23 24.92
CA LYS A 334 -18.51 23.02 25.63
C LYS A 334 -17.51 22.16 24.86
N ALA A 335 -17.97 21.28 23.98
CA ALA A 335 -17.15 20.38 23.19
C ALA A 335 -17.64 20.28 21.75
N TYR A 336 -16.72 19.89 20.86
CA TYR A 336 -16.97 19.56 19.48
C TYR A 336 -17.63 18.17 19.34
N HIS A 337 -18.75 18.11 18.62
CA HIS A 337 -19.47 16.88 18.32
C HIS A 337 -19.66 16.74 16.80
N PRO A 338 -18.93 15.84 16.12
CA PRO A 338 -18.92 15.77 14.65
C PRO A 338 -20.31 15.63 14.03
N LYS A 339 -21.15 14.70 14.52
CA LYS A 339 -22.50 14.48 13.99
C LYS A 339 -23.39 15.71 14.05
N MET A 340 -23.23 16.55 15.07
CA MET A 340 -23.99 17.81 15.19
C MET A 340 -23.42 18.86 14.25
N VAL A 341 -22.10 18.97 14.17
CA VAL A 341 -21.43 19.94 13.32
C VAL A 341 -21.71 19.67 11.85
N GLU A 342 -21.55 18.43 11.39
CA GLU A 342 -21.74 18.05 9.98
C GLU A 342 -23.19 18.11 9.50
N ALA A 343 -24.16 18.03 10.42
CA ALA A 343 -25.57 18.02 10.08
C ALA A 343 -26.00 19.30 9.34
N ALA A 344 -26.89 19.14 8.37
CA ALA A 344 -27.48 20.19 7.51
C ALA A 344 -26.52 20.91 6.54
N TRP A 345 -25.21 20.99 6.79
CA TRP A 345 -24.30 21.74 5.91
C TRP A 345 -24.23 21.20 4.49
N TYR A 346 -24.11 19.89 4.31
CA TYR A 346 -24.00 19.30 2.99
C TYR A 346 -25.24 19.57 2.14
N GLU A 347 -26.43 19.35 2.73
CA GLU A 347 -27.71 19.59 2.06
C GLU A 347 -27.88 21.07 1.69
N TRP A 348 -27.46 21.98 2.57
CA TRP A 348 -27.44 23.40 2.26
C TRP A 348 -26.52 23.72 1.10
N TRP A 349 -25.26 23.29 1.12
CA TRP A 349 -24.30 23.50 0.03
C TRP A 349 -24.82 23.01 -1.32
N GLU A 350 -25.38 21.79 -1.34
CA GLU A 350 -25.95 21.19 -2.55
C GLU A 350 -27.15 22.00 -3.05
N SER A 351 -28.07 22.38 -2.16
CA SER A 351 -29.27 23.16 -2.51
C SER A 351 -28.99 24.57 -3.03
N GLN A 352 -27.90 25.20 -2.55
CA GLN A 352 -27.47 26.52 -3.01
C GLN A 352 -26.68 26.45 -4.32
N GLY A 353 -26.38 25.25 -4.82
CA GLY A 353 -25.65 25.06 -6.06
C GLY A 353 -24.17 25.42 -5.98
N TYR A 354 -23.57 25.48 -4.79
CA TYR A 354 -22.16 25.86 -4.64
C TYR A 354 -21.14 24.88 -5.25
N PHE A 355 -21.60 23.67 -5.61
CA PHE A 355 -20.77 22.68 -6.29
C PHE A 355 -20.74 22.88 -7.82
N LYS A 356 -21.69 23.66 -8.36
CA LYS A 356 -21.85 23.88 -9.79
C LYS A 356 -20.86 24.91 -10.32
N PRO A 357 -20.39 24.75 -11.57
CA PRO A 357 -19.67 25.81 -12.26
C PRO A 357 -20.62 26.98 -12.60
N GLU A 358 -20.06 28.14 -12.81
CA GLU A 358 -20.76 29.30 -13.36
C GLU A 358 -20.99 29.10 -14.87
N GLU A 359 -22.24 29.26 -15.31
CA GLU A 359 -22.59 29.29 -16.74
C GLU A 359 -22.05 30.59 -17.37
N ASN A 360 -21.35 30.48 -18.51
CA ASN A 360 -20.76 31.61 -19.23
C ASN A 360 -19.80 32.47 -18.38
N SER A 361 -18.89 31.83 -17.63
CA SER A 361 -17.89 32.51 -16.81
C SER A 361 -16.65 32.92 -17.60
N ASP A 362 -16.10 34.11 -17.30
CA ASP A 362 -14.79 34.55 -17.78
C ASP A 362 -13.63 33.95 -16.95
N LYS A 363 -13.95 33.24 -15.86
CA LYS A 363 -12.93 32.58 -15.01
C LYS A 363 -12.32 31.38 -15.75
N PRO A 364 -11.02 31.09 -15.55
CA PRO A 364 -10.39 29.93 -16.15
C PRO A 364 -11.06 28.63 -15.66
N PRO A 365 -11.42 27.70 -16.56
CA PRO A 365 -12.04 26.44 -16.16
C PRO A 365 -11.01 25.53 -15.47
N PHE A 366 -11.45 24.87 -14.39
CA PHE A 366 -10.68 23.81 -13.74
C PHE A 366 -11.56 22.57 -13.61
N VAL A 367 -11.28 21.56 -14.43
CA VAL A 367 -12.16 20.42 -14.64
C VAL A 367 -11.49 19.13 -14.23
N ILE A 368 -12.18 18.33 -13.42
CA ILE A 368 -11.81 16.97 -12.99
C ILE A 368 -13.02 16.04 -13.19
N VAL A 369 -12.77 14.77 -13.49
CA VAL A 369 -13.79 13.71 -13.58
C VAL A 369 -13.46 12.58 -12.59
N ILE A 370 -14.47 11.93 -12.01
CA ILE A 370 -14.28 10.74 -11.15
C ILE A 370 -13.70 9.53 -11.93
N PRO A 371 -12.97 8.60 -11.28
CA PRO A 371 -12.41 8.67 -9.93
C PRO A 371 -11.23 9.63 -9.89
N PRO A 372 -11.40 10.73 -9.14
CA PRO A 372 -10.90 10.71 -7.77
C PRO A 372 -11.74 11.46 -6.73
N PRO A 373 -11.82 11.01 -5.46
CA PRO A 373 -12.41 11.77 -4.35
C PRO A 373 -11.42 12.77 -3.72
N ASN A 374 -10.68 13.56 -4.52
CA ASN A 374 -9.80 14.61 -3.97
C ASN A 374 -10.44 15.99 -4.02
N ASP A 375 -11.49 16.10 -3.21
CA ASP A 375 -12.28 17.31 -3.03
C ASP A 375 -11.45 18.52 -2.53
N THR A 376 -10.29 18.28 -1.91
CA THR A 376 -9.34 19.33 -1.49
C THR A 376 -8.91 20.20 -2.66
N ILE A 377 -8.55 19.58 -3.80
CA ILE A 377 -8.08 20.31 -5.00
C ILE A 377 -9.22 21.18 -5.55
N VAL A 378 -10.40 20.60 -5.65
CA VAL A 378 -11.58 21.27 -6.22
C VAL A 378 -11.99 22.46 -5.36
N ARG A 379 -12.11 22.30 -4.04
CA ARG A 379 -12.42 23.42 -3.13
C ARG A 379 -11.36 24.51 -3.19
N TRP A 380 -10.08 24.13 -3.15
CA TRP A 380 -8.99 25.09 -3.22
C TRP A 380 -9.01 25.88 -4.54
N ARG A 381 -9.16 25.22 -5.69
CA ARG A 381 -9.24 25.89 -6.99
C ARG A 381 -10.49 26.77 -7.12
N ARG A 382 -11.63 26.34 -6.56
CA ARG A 382 -12.89 27.13 -6.52
C ARG A 382 -12.68 28.42 -5.76
N MET A 383 -12.13 28.33 -4.56
CA MET A 383 -11.78 29.48 -3.72
C MET A 383 -10.65 30.33 -4.34
N SER A 384 -9.83 29.77 -5.24
CA SER A 384 -8.73 30.47 -5.91
C SER A 384 -9.13 31.19 -7.20
N GLY A 385 -10.43 31.26 -7.52
CA GLY A 385 -10.96 32.04 -8.64
C GLY A 385 -11.13 31.27 -9.95
N TYR A 386 -11.09 29.93 -9.93
CA TYR A 386 -11.37 29.10 -11.11
C TYR A 386 -12.85 28.78 -11.24
N ASN A 387 -13.33 28.63 -12.48
CA ASN A 387 -14.63 28.03 -12.76
C ASN A 387 -14.52 26.50 -12.64
N THR A 388 -14.75 25.97 -11.44
CA THR A 388 -14.50 24.57 -11.14
C THR A 388 -15.66 23.66 -11.52
N LEU A 389 -15.38 22.59 -12.27
CA LEU A 389 -16.31 21.51 -12.53
C LEU A 389 -15.71 20.18 -12.09
N TRP A 390 -16.39 19.49 -11.19
CA TRP A 390 -16.02 18.13 -10.79
C TRP A 390 -17.20 17.19 -11.04
N VAL A 391 -17.06 16.35 -12.07
CA VAL A 391 -18.17 15.54 -12.59
C VAL A 391 -18.23 14.18 -11.87
N PRO A 392 -19.36 13.85 -11.21
CA PRO A 392 -19.54 12.55 -10.58
C PRO A 392 -20.04 11.49 -11.57
N GLY A 393 -19.70 10.23 -11.32
CA GLY A 393 -20.30 9.12 -12.05
C GLY A 393 -19.95 7.75 -11.45
N THR A 394 -20.67 6.73 -11.90
CA THR A 394 -20.42 5.34 -11.52
C THR A 394 -20.11 4.48 -12.75
N ASP A 395 -19.17 3.55 -12.58
CA ASP A 395 -18.81 2.56 -13.60
C ASP A 395 -19.63 1.28 -13.41
N HIS A 396 -20.13 0.72 -14.51
CA HIS A 396 -20.81 -0.57 -14.55
C HIS A 396 -19.86 -1.74 -14.23
N ALA A 397 -18.54 -1.53 -14.42
CA ALA A 397 -17.46 -2.42 -14.02
C ALA A 397 -17.51 -3.85 -14.64
N GLY A 398 -18.25 -4.06 -15.73
CA GLY A 398 -18.30 -5.28 -16.55
C GLY A 398 -18.09 -6.58 -15.77
N ILE A 399 -16.94 -7.23 -15.99
CA ILE A 399 -16.56 -8.52 -15.39
C ILE A 399 -16.61 -8.51 -13.85
N ALA A 400 -16.27 -7.38 -13.21
CA ALA A 400 -16.22 -7.28 -11.76
C ALA A 400 -17.64 -7.34 -11.15
N THR A 401 -18.57 -6.55 -11.68
CA THR A 401 -19.97 -6.58 -11.24
C THR A 401 -20.60 -7.93 -11.55
N GLN A 402 -20.40 -8.44 -12.77
CA GLN A 402 -20.97 -9.72 -13.17
C GLN A 402 -20.50 -10.86 -12.26
N SER A 403 -19.20 -10.96 -11.98
CA SER A 403 -18.64 -12.00 -11.12
C SER A 403 -19.19 -11.94 -9.69
N VAL A 404 -19.41 -10.74 -9.14
CA VAL A 404 -19.98 -10.58 -7.80
C VAL A 404 -21.44 -11.03 -7.75
N VAL A 405 -22.24 -10.67 -8.75
CA VAL A 405 -23.65 -11.08 -8.83
C VAL A 405 -23.77 -12.59 -9.05
N GLU A 406 -22.95 -13.18 -9.91
CA GLU A 406 -22.90 -14.65 -10.09
C GLU A 406 -22.55 -15.38 -8.80
N LYS A 407 -21.54 -14.90 -8.05
CA LYS A 407 -21.17 -15.49 -6.76
C LYS A 407 -22.30 -15.39 -5.74
N LYS A 408 -23.01 -14.25 -5.71
CA LYS A 408 -24.20 -14.08 -4.85
C LYS A 408 -25.29 -15.07 -5.21
N LEU A 409 -25.66 -15.17 -6.49
CA LEU A 409 -26.70 -16.08 -6.97
C LEU A 409 -26.36 -17.54 -6.69
N ALA A 410 -25.10 -17.94 -6.90
CA ALA A 410 -24.63 -19.28 -6.56
C ALA A 410 -24.74 -19.57 -5.05
N LYS A 411 -24.36 -18.61 -4.20
CA LYS A 411 -24.42 -18.74 -2.73
C LYS A 411 -25.85 -18.79 -2.20
N GLU A 412 -26.74 -17.92 -2.69
CA GLU A 412 -28.10 -17.75 -2.16
C GLU A 412 -29.11 -18.74 -2.76
N ARG A 413 -28.94 -19.09 -4.04
CA ARG A 413 -29.94 -19.84 -4.82
C ARG A 413 -29.38 -21.10 -5.48
N GLY A 414 -28.07 -21.31 -5.48
CA GLY A 414 -27.45 -22.48 -6.11
C GLY A 414 -27.56 -22.50 -7.65
N VAL A 415 -27.79 -21.34 -8.28
CA VAL A 415 -27.98 -21.22 -9.74
C VAL A 415 -26.85 -20.43 -10.38
N THR A 416 -26.55 -20.73 -11.64
CA THR A 416 -25.61 -19.98 -12.49
C THR A 416 -26.34 -18.99 -13.40
N ARG A 417 -25.60 -18.07 -14.05
CA ARG A 417 -26.18 -17.20 -15.09
C ARG A 417 -26.82 -18.01 -16.23
N HIS A 418 -26.23 -19.15 -16.58
CA HIS A 418 -26.70 -19.98 -17.68
C HIS A 418 -28.02 -20.70 -17.34
N ASP A 419 -28.21 -21.09 -16.08
CA ASP A 419 -29.49 -21.69 -15.62
C ASP A 419 -30.63 -20.67 -15.65
N LEU A 420 -30.34 -19.39 -15.41
CA LEU A 420 -31.32 -18.30 -15.44
C LEU A 420 -31.63 -17.81 -16.86
N GLY A 421 -30.65 -17.87 -17.76
CA GLY A 421 -30.72 -17.20 -19.06
C GLY A 421 -30.40 -15.70 -18.98
N ARG A 422 -30.16 -15.08 -20.15
CA ARG A 422 -29.60 -13.72 -20.25
C ARG A 422 -30.48 -12.64 -19.63
N GLU A 423 -31.74 -12.55 -20.05
CA GLU A 423 -32.64 -11.48 -19.61
C GLU A 423 -32.92 -11.50 -18.10
N PRO A 424 -33.24 -12.65 -17.47
CA PRO A 424 -33.40 -12.70 -16.02
C PRO A 424 -32.12 -12.34 -15.27
N PHE A 425 -30.96 -12.81 -15.75
CA PHE A 425 -29.68 -12.47 -15.14
C PHE A 425 -29.38 -10.97 -15.20
N LEU A 426 -29.62 -10.31 -16.34
CA LEU A 426 -29.39 -8.87 -16.46
C LEU A 426 -30.25 -8.05 -15.49
N ARG A 427 -31.49 -8.47 -15.21
CA ARG A 427 -32.34 -7.82 -14.20
C ARG A 427 -31.75 -7.89 -12.79
N GLU A 428 -31.16 -9.03 -12.42
CA GLU A 428 -30.45 -9.18 -11.14
C GLU A 428 -29.22 -8.25 -11.07
N VAL A 429 -28.50 -8.09 -12.18
CA VAL A 429 -27.34 -7.19 -12.26
C VAL A 429 -27.75 -5.71 -12.16
N TYR A 430 -28.81 -5.30 -12.85
CA TYR A 430 -29.34 -3.93 -12.73
C TYR A 430 -29.82 -3.63 -11.30
N SER A 431 -30.57 -4.55 -10.68
CA SER A 431 -30.99 -4.39 -9.27
C SER A 431 -29.79 -4.23 -8.33
N TRP A 432 -28.72 -5.00 -8.55
CA TRP A 432 -27.48 -4.83 -7.81
C TRP A 432 -26.85 -3.46 -8.04
N VAL A 433 -26.77 -3.00 -9.28
CA VAL A 433 -26.17 -1.69 -9.61
C VAL A 433 -26.97 -0.54 -8.99
N ASP A 434 -28.31 -0.61 -8.98
CA ASP A 434 -29.15 0.41 -8.36
C ASP A 434 -28.90 0.49 -6.84
N ASP A 435 -28.89 -0.66 -6.16
CA ASP A 435 -28.68 -0.74 -4.70
C ASP A 435 -27.27 -0.32 -4.27
N TYR A 436 -26.23 -0.71 -5.03
CA TYR A 436 -24.83 -0.42 -4.68
C TYR A 436 -24.37 0.94 -5.22
N GLY A 437 -24.87 1.37 -6.38
CA GLY A 437 -24.59 2.68 -6.96
C GLY A 437 -25.10 3.81 -6.07
N GLY A 438 -26.31 3.67 -5.51
CA GLY A 438 -26.85 4.61 -4.53
C GLY A 438 -25.95 4.74 -3.30
N ARG A 439 -25.50 3.61 -2.74
CA ARG A 439 -24.60 3.60 -1.57
C ARG A 439 -23.27 4.30 -1.81
N ILE A 440 -22.66 4.13 -2.98
CA ILE A 440 -21.41 4.82 -3.33
C ILE A 440 -21.62 6.34 -3.36
N CYS A 441 -22.72 6.79 -3.97
CA CYS A 441 -23.04 8.22 -4.03
C CYS A 441 -23.30 8.79 -2.63
N ASP A 442 -24.00 8.05 -1.78
CA ASP A 442 -24.24 8.44 -0.39
C ASP A 442 -22.94 8.52 0.43
N GLN A 443 -22.02 7.57 0.24
CA GLN A 443 -20.69 7.63 0.85
C GLN A 443 -19.93 8.89 0.43
N LEU A 444 -19.93 9.22 -0.86
CA LEU A 444 -19.28 10.44 -1.37
C LEU A 444 -19.91 11.72 -0.79
N ARG A 445 -21.24 11.77 -0.64
CA ARG A 445 -21.94 12.87 0.04
C ARG A 445 -21.55 12.96 1.51
N ARG A 446 -21.52 11.83 2.23
CA ARG A 446 -21.14 11.78 3.65
C ARG A 446 -19.70 12.19 3.90
N ILE A 447 -18.77 11.85 2.99
CA ILE A 447 -17.37 12.31 3.05
C ILE A 447 -17.24 13.81 2.67
N GLY A 448 -18.33 14.46 2.24
CA GLY A 448 -18.36 15.89 1.97
C GLY A 448 -17.81 16.28 0.60
N SER A 449 -17.86 15.38 -0.39
CA SER A 449 -17.39 15.66 -1.76
C SER A 449 -18.22 16.76 -2.42
N SER A 450 -17.59 17.80 -2.96
CA SER A 450 -18.25 18.92 -3.65
C SER A 450 -18.40 18.73 -5.16
N VAL A 451 -18.82 17.53 -5.56
CA VAL A 451 -19.14 17.16 -6.95
C VAL A 451 -20.46 17.80 -7.41
N ASP A 452 -20.59 18.07 -8.71
CA ASP A 452 -21.86 18.52 -9.29
C ASP A 452 -22.81 17.34 -9.51
N TRP A 453 -23.64 17.05 -8.50
CA TRP A 453 -24.64 15.97 -8.59
C TRP A 453 -25.66 16.15 -9.71
N SER A 454 -25.87 17.36 -10.23
CA SER A 454 -26.76 17.55 -11.38
C SER A 454 -26.21 16.96 -12.68
N ARG A 455 -24.92 16.62 -12.69
CA ARG A 455 -24.20 15.97 -13.79
C ARG A 455 -23.80 14.54 -13.46
N GLN A 456 -24.46 13.90 -12.49
CA GLN A 456 -24.21 12.50 -12.18
C GLN A 456 -24.54 11.62 -13.38
N VAL A 457 -23.59 10.76 -13.77
CA VAL A 457 -23.74 9.84 -14.89
C VAL A 457 -23.49 8.38 -14.48
N PHE A 458 -23.93 7.47 -15.33
CA PHE A 458 -23.60 6.05 -15.25
C PHE A 458 -23.04 5.59 -16.60
N THR A 459 -21.95 4.85 -16.60
CA THR A 459 -21.28 4.45 -17.86
C THR A 459 -22.18 3.75 -18.89
N MET A 460 -23.24 3.05 -18.46
CA MET A 460 -24.24 2.44 -19.36
C MET A 460 -25.58 3.19 -19.41
N ASP A 461 -25.64 4.45 -19.01
CA ASP A 461 -26.82 5.28 -19.30
C ASP A 461 -26.95 5.57 -20.81
N GLU A 462 -28.09 6.15 -21.21
CA GLU A 462 -28.43 6.35 -22.62
C GLU A 462 -27.37 7.18 -23.37
N THR A 463 -26.98 8.33 -22.82
CA THR A 463 -26.03 9.24 -23.48
C THR A 463 -24.63 8.64 -23.55
N ARG A 464 -24.15 8.00 -22.48
CA ARG A 464 -22.81 7.36 -22.47
C ARG A 464 -22.79 6.12 -23.36
N SER A 465 -23.87 5.36 -23.43
CA SER A 465 -24.01 4.25 -24.37
C SER A 465 -24.00 4.70 -25.83
N ALA A 466 -24.64 5.85 -26.14
CA ALA A 466 -24.57 6.46 -27.47
C ALA A 466 -23.13 6.88 -27.83
N ALA A 467 -22.39 7.46 -26.87
CA ALA A 467 -20.98 7.78 -27.06
C ALA A 467 -20.12 6.54 -27.33
N VAL A 468 -20.31 5.45 -26.57
CA VAL A 468 -19.61 4.17 -26.78
C VAL A 468 -19.88 3.61 -28.17
N LEU A 469 -21.14 3.64 -28.60
CA LEU A 469 -21.54 3.21 -29.93
C LEU A 469 -20.87 4.06 -31.01
N GLU A 470 -20.88 5.38 -30.88
CA GLU A 470 -20.25 6.27 -31.85
C GLU A 470 -18.72 6.07 -31.91
N ALA A 471 -18.06 5.90 -30.76
CA ALA A 471 -16.64 5.61 -30.69
C ALA A 471 -16.29 4.32 -31.43
N PHE A 472 -17.03 3.24 -31.18
CA PHE A 472 -16.82 1.97 -31.85
C PHE A 472 -16.96 2.11 -33.37
N VAL A 473 -18.03 2.77 -33.82
CA VAL A 473 -18.30 2.93 -35.26
C VAL A 473 -17.22 3.78 -35.93
N ARG A 474 -16.83 4.94 -35.37
CA ARG A 474 -15.78 5.79 -35.93
C ARG A 474 -14.43 5.07 -35.98
N MET A 475 -14.07 4.35 -34.93
CA MET A 475 -12.80 3.61 -34.89
C MET A 475 -12.80 2.42 -35.86
N TYR A 476 -13.95 1.76 -36.08
CA TYR A 476 -14.08 0.72 -37.10
C TYR A 476 -13.98 1.29 -38.52
N GLU A 477 -14.73 2.36 -38.81
CA GLU A 477 -14.69 3.06 -40.11
C GLU A 477 -13.27 3.60 -40.40
N GLY A 478 -12.54 4.03 -39.36
CA GLY A 478 -11.15 4.47 -39.44
C GLY A 478 -10.11 3.34 -39.49
N GLY A 479 -10.52 2.07 -39.39
CA GLY A 479 -9.64 0.90 -39.43
C GLY A 479 -8.88 0.60 -38.12
N SER A 480 -9.07 1.40 -37.07
CA SER A 480 -8.47 1.16 -35.75
C SER A 480 -9.15 0.04 -34.98
N ILE A 481 -10.43 -0.27 -35.26
CA ILE A 481 -11.09 -1.47 -34.75
C ILE A 481 -11.23 -2.50 -35.86
N TYR A 482 -10.85 -3.74 -35.57
CA TYR A 482 -10.95 -4.85 -36.52
C TYR A 482 -11.24 -6.18 -35.79
N ARG A 483 -11.65 -7.20 -36.55
CA ARG A 483 -11.92 -8.56 -36.07
C ARG A 483 -10.79 -9.47 -36.53
N ASP A 484 -10.19 -10.24 -35.63
CA ASP A 484 -9.11 -11.18 -35.96
C ASP A 484 -9.11 -12.40 -35.03
N ASN A 485 -8.64 -13.53 -35.55
CA ASN A 485 -8.50 -14.77 -34.80
C ASN A 485 -7.07 -14.88 -34.25
N ARG A 486 -6.90 -14.60 -32.95
CA ARG A 486 -5.60 -14.58 -32.27
C ARG A 486 -5.66 -15.36 -30.97
N LEU A 487 -4.49 -15.65 -30.42
CA LEU A 487 -4.41 -16.11 -29.04
C LEU A 487 -4.92 -15.03 -28.10
N VAL A 488 -5.85 -15.43 -27.24
CA VAL A 488 -6.34 -14.62 -26.13
C VAL A 488 -6.06 -15.31 -24.82
N ASN A 489 -5.88 -14.51 -23.78
CA ASN A 489 -5.92 -14.99 -22.40
C ASN A 489 -7.38 -15.35 -22.09
N TRP A 490 -7.66 -16.64 -21.93
CA TRP A 490 -9.00 -17.15 -21.69
C TRP A 490 -9.13 -17.63 -20.25
N ASP A 491 -10.17 -17.14 -19.57
CA ASP A 491 -10.60 -17.65 -18.27
C ASP A 491 -11.64 -18.76 -18.51
N CYS A 492 -11.23 -20.03 -18.37
CA CYS A 492 -12.09 -21.20 -18.59
C CYS A 492 -13.26 -21.27 -17.59
N ARG A 493 -13.10 -20.69 -16.40
CA ARG A 493 -14.13 -20.68 -15.36
C ARG A 493 -15.22 -19.64 -15.65
N LEU A 494 -14.82 -18.43 -16.02
CA LEU A 494 -15.75 -17.34 -16.38
C LEU A 494 -16.21 -17.41 -17.84
N ARG A 495 -15.52 -18.21 -18.67
CA ARG A 495 -15.74 -18.39 -20.11
C ARG A 495 -15.70 -17.06 -20.86
N THR A 496 -14.62 -16.33 -20.67
CA THR A 496 -14.39 -15.04 -21.35
C THR A 496 -12.91 -14.80 -21.57
N ALA A 497 -12.61 -14.06 -22.64
CA ALA A 497 -11.31 -13.43 -22.77
C ALA A 497 -11.10 -12.42 -21.64
N VAL A 498 -9.84 -12.30 -21.20
CA VAL A 498 -9.35 -11.28 -20.28
C VAL A 498 -8.15 -10.58 -20.90
N SER A 499 -7.91 -9.33 -20.53
CA SER A 499 -6.74 -8.60 -21.02
C SER A 499 -5.45 -9.06 -20.33
N ASP A 500 -4.28 -8.83 -20.95
CA ASP A 500 -2.96 -9.13 -20.36
C ASP A 500 -2.79 -8.55 -18.95
N ILE A 501 -3.40 -7.39 -18.72
CA ILE A 501 -3.30 -6.66 -17.45
C ILE A 501 -4.26 -7.18 -16.37
N GLU A 502 -5.22 -8.05 -16.72
CA GLU A 502 -6.11 -8.76 -15.79
C GLU A 502 -5.54 -10.12 -15.34
N VAL A 503 -4.32 -10.45 -15.77
CA VAL A 503 -3.58 -11.66 -15.40
C VAL A 503 -2.61 -11.36 -14.25
N ASP A 504 -2.86 -11.96 -13.10
CA ASP A 504 -1.94 -11.98 -11.97
C ASP A 504 -0.86 -13.04 -12.22
N TYR A 505 0.42 -12.69 -12.14
CA TYR A 505 1.49 -13.67 -12.29
C TYR A 505 2.09 -14.09 -10.95
N ILE A 506 2.31 -15.39 -10.79
CA ILE A 506 3.09 -15.97 -9.69
C ILE A 506 4.34 -16.64 -10.24
N ASP A 507 5.47 -16.44 -9.55
CA ASP A 507 6.71 -17.15 -9.85
C ASP A 507 6.75 -18.46 -9.06
N ILE A 508 7.01 -19.54 -9.77
CA ILE A 508 7.08 -20.90 -9.25
C ILE A 508 8.54 -21.34 -9.39
N PRO A 509 9.28 -21.55 -8.28
CA PRO A 509 10.72 -21.84 -8.33
C PRO A 509 11.07 -23.25 -8.81
N GLY A 510 10.07 -24.15 -8.85
CA GLY A 510 10.22 -25.56 -9.24
C GLY A 510 8.91 -26.30 -9.01
N ARG A 511 8.95 -27.63 -8.91
CA ARG A 511 7.75 -28.46 -8.77
C ARG A 511 6.87 -28.01 -7.60
N THR A 512 5.65 -27.56 -7.90
CA THR A 512 4.71 -26.98 -6.94
C THR A 512 3.29 -27.43 -7.23
N HIS A 513 2.56 -27.78 -6.18
CA HIS A 513 1.14 -28.13 -6.25
C HIS A 513 0.28 -26.89 -5.93
N ILE A 514 -0.63 -26.54 -6.84
CA ILE A 514 -1.46 -25.34 -6.74
C ILE A 514 -2.93 -25.73 -6.79
N ASN A 515 -3.72 -25.18 -5.87
CA ASN A 515 -5.17 -25.31 -5.90
C ASN A 515 -5.73 -24.50 -7.06
N VAL A 516 -6.30 -25.18 -8.06
CA VAL A 516 -6.96 -24.56 -9.19
C VAL A 516 -8.47 -24.63 -9.01
N PRO A 517 -9.20 -23.51 -9.07
CA PRO A 517 -10.66 -23.52 -9.00
C PRO A 517 -11.31 -24.50 -9.99
N GLY A 518 -12.17 -25.37 -9.49
CA GLY A 518 -12.85 -26.40 -10.30
C GLY A 518 -12.15 -27.76 -10.34
N PHE A 519 -11.04 -27.93 -9.62
CA PHE A 519 -10.35 -29.20 -9.43
C PHE A 519 -10.34 -29.57 -7.95
N ASP A 520 -10.65 -30.83 -7.64
CA ASP A 520 -10.72 -31.33 -6.26
C ASP A 520 -9.31 -31.48 -5.65
N GLU A 521 -8.36 -31.91 -6.47
CA GLU A 521 -6.97 -32.11 -6.07
C GLU A 521 -6.06 -30.97 -6.58
N PRO A 522 -5.02 -30.59 -5.82
CA PRO A 522 -4.02 -29.64 -6.28
C PRO A 522 -3.35 -30.09 -7.59
N VAL A 523 -3.18 -29.17 -8.53
CA VAL A 523 -2.56 -29.45 -9.84
C VAL A 523 -1.06 -29.20 -9.77
N GLU A 524 -0.26 -30.11 -10.35
CA GLU A 524 1.20 -30.00 -10.41
C GLU A 524 1.64 -29.02 -11.53
N PHE A 525 2.49 -28.06 -11.16
CA PHE A 525 3.16 -27.10 -12.04
C PHE A 525 4.67 -27.05 -11.73
N GLY A 526 5.43 -26.38 -12.59
CA GLY A 526 6.88 -26.27 -12.43
C GLY A 526 7.62 -27.57 -12.71
N VAL A 527 7.07 -28.40 -13.61
CA VAL A 527 7.67 -29.68 -14.02
C VAL A 527 7.85 -29.66 -15.53
N LEU A 528 9.08 -29.89 -15.97
CA LEU A 528 9.41 -30.09 -17.38
C LEU A 528 9.39 -31.59 -17.67
N THR A 529 8.50 -32.00 -18.56
CA THR A 529 8.26 -33.38 -18.97
C THR A 529 8.94 -33.66 -20.30
N SER A 530 9.79 -34.69 -20.33
CA SER A 530 10.49 -35.12 -21.53
C SER A 530 9.81 -36.35 -22.13
N PHE A 531 9.52 -36.31 -23.43
CA PHE A 531 8.92 -37.44 -24.16
C PHE A 531 9.37 -37.49 -25.63
N ALA A 532 9.26 -38.67 -26.23
CA ALA A 532 9.77 -38.98 -27.55
C ALA A 532 8.68 -39.00 -28.63
N TYR A 533 9.00 -38.38 -29.76
CA TYR A 533 8.28 -38.50 -31.03
C TYR A 533 8.98 -39.52 -31.94
N PRO A 534 8.33 -40.62 -32.36
CA PRO A 534 8.90 -41.56 -33.32
C PRO A 534 9.15 -40.94 -34.70
N LEU A 535 10.31 -41.19 -35.30
CA LEU A 535 10.59 -40.77 -36.67
C LEU A 535 9.79 -41.59 -37.68
N GLU A 536 9.35 -40.94 -38.75
CA GLU A 536 8.73 -41.61 -39.89
C GLU A 536 9.65 -42.70 -40.45
N GLY A 537 9.09 -43.89 -40.73
CA GLY A 537 9.85 -45.02 -41.29
C GLY A 537 10.73 -45.79 -40.29
N GLY A 538 10.60 -45.56 -38.98
CA GLY A 538 11.30 -46.33 -37.95
C GLY A 538 12.76 -45.95 -37.73
N GLY A 539 13.16 -44.75 -38.19
CA GLY A 539 14.55 -44.25 -38.13
C GLY A 539 15.03 -43.74 -36.77
N GLY A 540 14.33 -44.03 -35.67
CA GLY A 540 14.63 -43.55 -34.32
C GLY A 540 13.54 -42.65 -33.75
N GLU A 541 13.93 -41.70 -32.89
CA GLU A 541 13.02 -40.78 -32.20
C GLU A 541 13.64 -39.40 -31.96
N VAL A 542 12.79 -38.42 -31.67
CA VAL A 542 13.19 -37.06 -31.26
C VAL A 542 12.57 -36.79 -29.90
N VAL A 543 13.40 -36.45 -28.91
CA VAL A 543 12.91 -36.16 -27.55
C VAL A 543 12.70 -34.66 -27.41
N VAL A 544 11.49 -34.27 -26.98
CA VAL A 544 11.13 -32.88 -26.66
C VAL A 544 10.91 -32.74 -25.16
N ALA A 545 11.02 -31.50 -24.66
CA ALA A 545 10.72 -31.15 -23.28
C ALA A 545 9.58 -30.11 -23.23
N THR A 546 8.61 -30.29 -22.31
CA THR A 546 7.51 -29.33 -22.14
C THR A 546 6.92 -29.34 -20.73
N THR A 547 6.42 -28.18 -20.28
CA THR A 547 5.65 -28.06 -19.03
C THR A 547 4.17 -28.39 -19.20
N ARG A 548 3.70 -28.59 -20.45
CA ARG A 548 2.29 -28.76 -20.78
C ARG A 548 2.07 -29.99 -21.69
N PRO A 549 2.31 -31.22 -21.22
CA PRO A 549 2.19 -32.40 -22.08
C PRO A 549 0.77 -32.59 -22.62
N GLU A 550 -0.28 -32.10 -21.97
CA GLU A 550 -1.65 -32.12 -22.50
C GLU A 550 -1.79 -31.38 -23.83
N THR A 551 -0.98 -30.35 -24.08
CA THR A 551 -1.02 -29.59 -25.33
C THR A 551 -0.44 -30.35 -26.51
N MET A 552 0.31 -31.44 -26.26
CA MET A 552 0.91 -32.25 -27.32
C MET A 552 -0.14 -32.77 -28.32
N LEU A 553 -1.40 -32.93 -27.88
CA LEU A 553 -2.52 -33.36 -28.73
C LEU A 553 -2.75 -32.45 -29.95
N GLY A 554 -2.41 -31.16 -29.82
CA GLY A 554 -2.55 -30.15 -30.87
C GLY A 554 -1.27 -29.89 -31.65
N ASP A 555 -0.21 -30.69 -31.47
CA ASP A 555 1.09 -30.41 -32.07
C ASP A 555 1.03 -30.46 -33.60
N THR A 556 1.74 -29.53 -34.23
CA THR A 556 1.83 -29.42 -35.69
C THR A 556 3.25 -29.39 -36.22
N ALA A 557 4.27 -29.28 -35.35
CA ALA A 557 5.67 -29.48 -35.70
C ALA A 557 6.51 -29.83 -34.46
N VAL A 558 7.76 -30.25 -34.70
CA VAL A 558 8.86 -30.20 -33.72
C VAL A 558 9.90 -29.21 -34.25
N ALA A 559 10.27 -28.21 -33.45
CA ALA A 559 11.31 -27.25 -33.83
C ALA A 559 12.66 -27.63 -33.23
N VAL A 560 13.72 -27.48 -34.02
CA VAL A 560 15.12 -27.59 -33.60
C VAL A 560 15.88 -26.34 -34.06
N HIS A 561 17.01 -26.04 -33.41
CA HIS A 561 17.87 -24.95 -33.88
C HIS A 561 18.62 -25.40 -35.15
N PRO A 562 18.69 -24.57 -36.23
CA PRO A 562 19.34 -24.94 -37.49
C PRO A 562 20.82 -25.31 -37.34
N ASP A 563 21.50 -24.74 -36.35
CA ASP A 563 22.93 -24.98 -36.09
C ASP A 563 23.20 -26.06 -35.03
N ASP A 564 22.17 -26.76 -34.54
CA ASP A 564 22.37 -27.80 -33.53
C ASP A 564 22.89 -29.10 -34.16
N PRO A 565 24.16 -29.48 -33.93
CA PRO A 565 24.73 -30.67 -34.55
C PRO A 565 24.04 -31.96 -34.10
N ARG A 566 23.34 -31.95 -32.94
CA ARG A 566 22.57 -33.11 -32.46
C ARG A 566 21.40 -33.43 -33.39
N TYR A 567 20.80 -32.42 -34.03
CA TYR A 567 19.57 -32.54 -34.81
C TYR A 567 19.71 -32.26 -36.30
N ALA A 568 20.92 -31.98 -36.79
CA ALA A 568 21.19 -31.73 -38.21
C ALA A 568 20.66 -32.83 -39.15
N HIS A 569 20.69 -34.09 -38.70
CA HIS A 569 20.18 -35.25 -39.44
C HIS A 569 18.64 -35.31 -39.56
N LEU A 570 17.93 -34.45 -38.81
CA LEU A 570 16.47 -34.38 -38.75
C LEU A 570 15.88 -33.23 -39.58
N HIS A 571 16.71 -32.36 -40.15
CA HIS A 571 16.22 -31.23 -40.94
C HIS A 571 15.35 -31.69 -42.11
N GLY A 572 14.12 -31.18 -42.20
CA GLY A 572 13.13 -31.57 -43.21
C GLY A 572 12.56 -32.99 -43.06
N LYS A 573 12.91 -33.71 -41.98
CA LYS A 573 12.30 -34.99 -41.63
C LYS A 573 10.95 -34.77 -40.96
N HIS A 574 10.24 -35.87 -40.74
CA HIS A 574 8.92 -35.86 -40.12
C HIS A 574 8.90 -36.89 -39.00
N VAL A 575 8.11 -36.59 -37.97
CA VAL A 575 7.80 -37.52 -36.89
C VAL A 575 6.32 -37.90 -36.95
N VAL A 576 5.98 -39.02 -36.30
CA VAL A 576 4.61 -39.53 -36.20
C VAL A 576 4.05 -39.14 -34.85
N HIS A 577 2.94 -38.42 -34.84
CA HIS A 577 2.28 -37.98 -33.62
C HIS A 577 1.69 -39.19 -32.85
N PRO A 578 2.11 -39.47 -31.59
CA PRO A 578 1.81 -40.73 -30.89
C PRO A 578 0.33 -41.06 -30.68
N VAL A 579 -0.51 -40.02 -30.56
CA VAL A 579 -1.96 -40.17 -30.34
C VAL A 579 -2.75 -40.22 -31.66
N SER A 580 -2.62 -39.18 -32.49
CA SER A 580 -3.43 -39.03 -33.72
C SER A 580 -2.87 -39.78 -34.93
N GLY A 581 -1.61 -40.21 -34.90
CA GLY A 581 -0.93 -40.80 -36.05
C GLY A 581 -0.58 -39.78 -37.16
N ARG A 582 -0.86 -38.49 -36.96
CA ARG A 582 -0.55 -37.42 -37.92
C ARG A 582 0.96 -37.36 -38.18
N ARG A 583 1.32 -37.11 -39.43
CA ARG A 583 2.69 -36.83 -39.86
C ARG A 583 2.99 -35.34 -39.62
N ILE A 584 3.93 -35.04 -38.72
CA ILE A 584 4.28 -33.66 -38.36
C ILE A 584 5.75 -33.37 -38.72
N PRO A 585 6.05 -32.21 -39.35
CA PRO A 585 7.41 -31.86 -39.77
C PRO A 585 8.34 -31.53 -38.59
N VAL A 586 9.63 -31.76 -38.80
CA VAL A 586 10.72 -31.19 -38.00
C VAL A 586 11.22 -29.93 -38.71
N ILE A 587 11.00 -28.77 -38.09
CA ILE A 587 11.34 -27.45 -38.63
C ILE A 587 12.58 -26.87 -37.95
N CYS A 588 13.28 -25.96 -38.64
CA CYS A 588 14.42 -25.24 -38.09
C CYS A 588 14.02 -23.81 -37.73
N ASP A 589 14.06 -23.45 -36.45
CA ASP A 589 13.70 -22.10 -35.98
C ASP A 589 14.73 -21.59 -34.95
N ALA A 590 15.61 -20.69 -35.38
CA ALA A 590 16.66 -20.12 -34.54
C ALA A 590 16.16 -19.05 -33.55
N GLU A 591 14.95 -18.50 -33.77
CA GLU A 591 14.38 -17.45 -32.92
C GLU A 591 13.74 -18.06 -31.67
N LEU A 592 13.08 -19.22 -31.81
CA LEU A 592 12.43 -19.93 -30.71
C LEU A 592 13.41 -20.82 -29.94
N VAL A 593 14.22 -21.60 -30.64
CA VAL A 593 14.88 -22.77 -30.04
C VAL A 593 16.20 -22.38 -29.39
N ASP A 594 16.25 -22.41 -28.05
CA ASP A 594 17.49 -22.37 -27.29
C ASP A 594 18.10 -23.78 -27.19
N MET A 595 19.28 -23.96 -27.78
CA MET A 595 20.03 -25.22 -27.75
C MET A 595 20.38 -25.69 -26.33
N ALA A 596 20.51 -24.77 -25.38
CA ALA A 596 20.88 -25.06 -23.99
C ALA A 596 19.68 -25.45 -23.11
N PHE A 597 18.45 -25.20 -23.55
CA PHE A 597 17.25 -25.45 -22.75
C PHE A 597 16.61 -26.81 -23.05
N GLY A 598 16.30 -27.58 -22.00
CA GLY A 598 15.69 -28.90 -22.12
C GLY A 598 16.50 -29.84 -23.02
N THR A 599 15.87 -30.37 -24.07
CA THR A 599 16.55 -31.24 -25.05
C THR A 599 17.17 -30.46 -26.23
N GLY A 600 16.91 -29.16 -26.37
CA GLY A 600 17.18 -28.41 -27.61
C GLY A 600 16.21 -28.72 -28.76
N ALA A 601 15.13 -29.46 -28.50
CA ALA A 601 14.02 -29.68 -29.42
C ALA A 601 12.68 -29.37 -28.73
N VAL A 602 11.82 -28.61 -29.41
CA VAL A 602 10.60 -28.04 -28.84
C VAL A 602 9.39 -28.54 -29.60
N LYS A 603 8.36 -29.04 -28.90
CA LYS A 603 7.06 -29.30 -29.54
C LYS A 603 6.35 -28.00 -29.88
N ILE A 604 5.71 -27.91 -31.05
CA ILE A 604 5.04 -26.69 -31.50
C ILE A 604 3.53 -26.90 -31.52
N THR A 605 2.81 -26.18 -30.64
CA THR A 605 1.35 -26.18 -30.53
C THR A 605 0.77 -24.76 -30.76
N PRO A 606 0.68 -24.28 -32.01
CA PRO A 606 0.44 -22.85 -32.30
C PRO A 606 -0.86 -22.26 -31.73
N ALA A 607 -1.86 -23.08 -31.42
CA ALA A 607 -3.15 -22.63 -30.91
C ALA A 607 -3.20 -22.46 -29.37
N HIS A 608 -2.12 -22.77 -28.63
CA HIS A 608 -2.10 -22.83 -27.15
C HIS A 608 -0.90 -22.15 -26.48
N ASP A 609 0.04 -21.61 -27.24
CA ASP A 609 1.21 -20.90 -26.69
C ASP A 609 1.61 -19.71 -27.58
N PRO A 610 1.88 -18.51 -27.01
CA PRO A 610 2.26 -17.32 -27.79
C PRO A 610 3.53 -17.45 -28.63
N ASN A 611 4.54 -18.18 -28.14
CA ASN A 611 5.79 -18.40 -28.87
C ASN A 611 5.55 -19.41 -30.00
N ASP A 612 4.81 -20.49 -29.73
CA ASP A 612 4.42 -21.46 -30.75
C ASP A 612 3.52 -20.83 -31.82
N PHE A 613 2.66 -19.87 -31.45
CA PHE A 613 1.83 -19.12 -32.40
C PHE A 613 2.67 -18.31 -33.37
N ALA A 614 3.70 -17.63 -32.87
CA ALA A 614 4.63 -16.87 -33.71
C ALA A 614 5.39 -17.80 -34.67
N VAL A 615 5.89 -18.94 -34.18
CA VAL A 615 6.55 -19.98 -34.98
C VAL A 615 5.59 -20.54 -36.03
N GLY A 616 4.35 -20.84 -35.64
CA GLY A 616 3.31 -21.34 -36.52
C GLY A 616 3.03 -20.38 -37.68
N LYS A 617 3.01 -19.07 -37.42
CA LYS A 617 2.92 -18.06 -38.47
C LYS A 617 4.17 -18.01 -39.35
N ARG A 618 5.38 -18.02 -38.77
CA ARG A 618 6.64 -17.97 -39.53
C ARG A 618 6.80 -19.16 -40.49
N HIS A 619 6.39 -20.35 -40.07
CA HIS A 619 6.53 -21.60 -40.84
C HIS A 619 5.25 -22.07 -41.52
N ASN A 620 4.18 -21.27 -41.50
CA ASN A 620 2.89 -21.59 -42.10
C ASN A 620 2.32 -22.95 -41.64
N LEU A 621 2.33 -23.18 -40.33
CA LEU A 621 1.81 -24.40 -39.70
C LEU A 621 0.29 -24.32 -39.51
N GLU A 622 -0.34 -25.49 -39.39
CA GLU A 622 -1.75 -25.59 -39.00
C GLU A 622 -1.93 -25.19 -37.52
N PHE A 623 -3.07 -24.57 -37.21
CA PHE A 623 -3.46 -24.16 -35.86
C PHE A 623 -4.60 -25.04 -35.35
N ILE A 624 -4.28 -26.03 -34.53
CA ILE A 624 -5.26 -27.00 -34.01
C ILE A 624 -5.63 -26.65 -32.57
N ASN A 625 -6.83 -26.11 -32.37
CA ASN A 625 -7.38 -25.91 -31.04
C ASN A 625 -7.91 -27.24 -30.46
N ILE A 626 -7.40 -27.66 -29.30
CA ILE A 626 -7.79 -28.89 -28.60
C ILE A 626 -8.71 -28.64 -27.40
N LEU A 627 -8.99 -27.38 -27.06
CA LEU A 627 -9.81 -27.02 -25.91
C LEU A 627 -11.16 -26.45 -26.35
N ASP A 628 -12.21 -26.77 -25.59
CA ASP A 628 -13.47 -26.02 -25.61
C ASP A 628 -13.42 -24.84 -24.62
N ASP A 629 -14.49 -24.06 -24.58
CA ASP A 629 -14.61 -22.85 -23.76
C ASP A 629 -14.54 -23.11 -22.25
N SER A 630 -14.75 -24.36 -21.82
CA SER A 630 -14.64 -24.78 -20.42
C SER A 630 -13.23 -25.23 -20.04
N GLY A 631 -12.30 -25.30 -20.99
CA GLY A 631 -10.98 -25.90 -20.80
C GLY A 631 -10.99 -27.43 -20.80
N SER A 632 -12.04 -28.05 -21.34
CA SER A 632 -12.07 -29.49 -21.57
C SER A 632 -11.53 -29.83 -22.96
N ILE A 633 -10.91 -31.00 -23.09
CA ILE A 633 -10.40 -31.48 -24.38
C ILE A 633 -11.58 -31.70 -25.34
N ASN A 634 -11.51 -31.10 -26.53
CA ASN A 634 -12.53 -31.25 -27.56
C ASN A 634 -12.25 -32.48 -28.46
N ALA A 635 -13.04 -32.66 -29.53
CA ALA A 635 -12.89 -33.80 -30.44
C ALA A 635 -11.51 -33.94 -31.11
N ALA A 636 -10.75 -32.84 -31.27
CA ALA A 636 -9.40 -32.87 -31.84
C ALA A 636 -8.38 -33.58 -30.93
N GLY A 637 -8.66 -33.70 -29.63
CA GLY A 637 -7.84 -34.47 -28.70
C GLY A 637 -8.01 -35.98 -28.79
N GLY A 638 -8.88 -36.48 -29.67
CA GLY A 638 -9.08 -37.92 -29.91
C GLY A 638 -9.57 -38.66 -28.66
N PRO A 639 -8.85 -39.70 -28.17
CA PRO A 639 -9.30 -40.51 -27.03
C PRO A 639 -9.37 -39.75 -25.70
N PHE A 640 -8.81 -38.53 -25.64
CA PHE A 640 -8.85 -37.68 -24.46
C PHE A 640 -10.05 -36.71 -24.45
N ALA A 641 -10.88 -36.70 -25.49
CA ALA A 641 -12.04 -35.83 -25.59
C ALA A 641 -12.97 -35.94 -24.36
N GLY A 642 -13.44 -34.79 -23.88
CA GLY A 642 -14.28 -34.65 -22.69
C GLY A 642 -13.49 -34.56 -21.37
N GLN A 643 -12.18 -34.83 -21.35
CA GLN A 643 -11.38 -34.70 -20.13
C GLN A 643 -11.06 -33.23 -19.82
N PRO A 644 -11.10 -32.78 -18.56
CA PRO A 644 -10.56 -31.48 -18.16
C PRO A 644 -9.06 -31.38 -18.43
N ARG A 645 -8.55 -30.21 -18.88
CA ARG A 645 -7.14 -30.01 -19.30
C ARG A 645 -6.07 -30.56 -18.34
N PHE A 646 -6.23 -30.40 -17.03
CA PHE A 646 -5.23 -30.85 -16.06
C PHE A 646 -5.36 -32.33 -15.70
N LEU A 647 -6.55 -32.92 -15.87
CA LEU A 647 -6.68 -34.38 -15.86
C LEU A 647 -6.03 -34.97 -17.12
N ALA A 648 -6.27 -34.35 -18.27
CA ALA A 648 -5.66 -34.73 -19.55
C ALA A 648 -4.13 -34.70 -19.48
N ARG A 649 -3.53 -33.78 -18.72
CA ARG A 649 -2.08 -33.74 -18.46
C ARG A 649 -1.57 -35.07 -17.91
N THR A 650 -2.19 -35.56 -16.84
CA THR A 650 -1.82 -36.82 -16.20
C THR A 650 -2.07 -38.02 -17.11
N THR A 651 -3.23 -38.09 -17.74
CA THR A 651 -3.61 -39.24 -18.58
C THR A 651 -2.80 -39.31 -19.88
N VAL A 652 -2.41 -38.18 -20.47
CA VAL A 652 -1.49 -38.12 -21.61
C VAL A 652 -0.10 -38.64 -21.21
N VAL A 653 0.41 -38.24 -20.04
CA VAL A 653 1.69 -38.76 -19.54
C VAL A 653 1.62 -40.27 -19.33
N ASP A 654 0.53 -40.79 -18.76
CA ASP A 654 0.35 -42.23 -18.56
C ASP A 654 0.20 -43.00 -19.88
N PHE A 655 -0.46 -42.39 -20.88
CA PHE A 655 -0.48 -42.93 -22.25
C PHE A 655 0.93 -43.02 -22.84
N LEU A 656 1.74 -41.97 -22.70
CA LEU A 656 3.13 -41.95 -23.18
C LEU A 656 4.01 -42.99 -22.46
N LYS A 657 3.82 -43.19 -21.15
CA LYS A 657 4.47 -44.28 -20.40
C LYS A 657 4.04 -45.65 -20.93
N GLY A 658 2.75 -45.86 -21.15
CA GLY A 658 2.21 -47.11 -21.71
C GLY A 658 2.72 -47.42 -23.12
N LYS A 659 3.10 -46.39 -23.89
CA LYS A 659 3.76 -46.51 -25.21
C LYS A 659 5.28 -46.59 -25.14
N GLY A 660 5.89 -46.48 -23.96
CA GLY A 660 7.35 -46.44 -23.81
C GLY A 660 8.02 -45.18 -24.37
N LEU A 661 7.26 -44.09 -24.56
CA LEU A 661 7.74 -42.82 -25.14
C LEU A 661 8.08 -41.76 -24.09
N PHE A 662 7.71 -41.96 -22.84
CA PHE A 662 8.07 -41.06 -21.74
C PHE A 662 9.57 -41.19 -21.40
N ARG A 663 10.26 -40.05 -21.18
CA ARG A 663 11.71 -39.99 -20.92
C ARG A 663 12.08 -39.37 -19.57
N GLY A 664 11.09 -38.93 -18.78
CA GLY A 664 11.30 -38.46 -17.42
C GLY A 664 10.72 -37.08 -17.18
N THR A 665 10.92 -36.59 -15.96
CA THR A 665 10.53 -35.25 -15.52
C THR A 665 11.63 -34.63 -14.69
N GLU A 666 11.74 -33.31 -14.78
CA GLU A 666 12.69 -32.50 -14.03
C GLU A 666 11.97 -31.25 -13.51
N ASP A 667 12.47 -30.71 -12.39
CA ASP A 667 11.90 -29.52 -11.79
C ASP A 667 12.29 -28.30 -12.64
N ASN A 668 11.33 -27.42 -12.90
CA ASN A 668 11.50 -26.28 -13.78
C ASN A 668 10.87 -25.02 -13.19
N ALA A 669 11.69 -24.00 -12.96
CA ALA A 669 11.18 -22.69 -12.58
C ALA A 669 10.33 -22.11 -13.71
N MET A 670 9.17 -21.54 -13.37
CA MET A 670 8.26 -20.95 -14.35
C MET A 670 7.44 -19.83 -13.75
N ARG A 671 6.83 -19.02 -14.62
CA ARG A 671 5.87 -17.98 -14.25
C ARG A 671 4.47 -18.39 -14.72
N LEU A 672 3.52 -18.43 -13.80
CA LEU A 672 2.15 -18.88 -14.07
C LEU A 672 1.19 -17.69 -14.05
N GLY A 673 0.38 -17.54 -15.09
CA GLY A 673 -0.66 -16.52 -15.18
C GLY A 673 -1.98 -17.02 -14.59
N LEU A 674 -2.54 -16.26 -13.66
CA LEU A 674 -3.81 -16.53 -13.00
C LEU A 674 -4.80 -15.41 -13.31
N SER A 675 -6.08 -15.75 -13.47
CA SER A 675 -7.15 -14.77 -13.57
C SER A 675 -7.22 -13.96 -12.28
N SER A 676 -7.15 -12.63 -12.37
CA SER A 676 -7.29 -11.76 -11.21
C SER A 676 -8.64 -11.92 -10.50
N ARG A 677 -9.66 -12.45 -11.20
CA ARG A 677 -11.05 -12.57 -10.73
C ARG A 677 -11.42 -13.96 -10.24
N SER A 678 -11.21 -14.98 -11.07
CA SER A 678 -11.59 -16.35 -10.73
C SER A 678 -10.49 -17.10 -9.99
N LYS A 679 -9.23 -16.64 -10.11
CA LYS A 679 -8.01 -17.33 -9.67
C LYS A 679 -7.73 -18.64 -10.42
N ASP A 680 -8.45 -18.91 -11.50
CA ASP A 680 -8.13 -19.99 -12.43
C ASP A 680 -6.84 -19.69 -13.20
N VAL A 681 -6.18 -20.73 -13.70
CA VAL A 681 -5.01 -20.59 -14.58
C VAL A 681 -5.48 -20.11 -15.95
N ILE A 682 -4.86 -19.02 -16.42
CA ILE A 682 -5.18 -18.44 -17.72
C ILE A 682 -4.73 -19.37 -18.84
N GLU A 683 -5.62 -19.58 -19.80
CA GLU A 683 -5.39 -20.42 -20.96
C GLU A 683 -5.17 -19.56 -22.20
N PRO A 684 -4.02 -19.65 -22.88
CA PRO A 684 -3.89 -19.08 -24.22
C PRO A 684 -4.73 -19.92 -25.18
N VAL A 685 -5.79 -19.35 -25.76
CA VAL A 685 -6.65 -20.05 -26.73
C VAL A 685 -6.83 -19.21 -27.97
N LEU A 686 -6.77 -19.85 -29.15
CA LEU A 686 -7.07 -19.20 -30.42
C LEU A 686 -8.58 -18.93 -30.55
N LYS A 687 -8.98 -17.66 -30.52
CA LYS A 687 -10.37 -17.24 -30.64
C LYS A 687 -10.54 -15.99 -31.51
N PRO A 688 -11.57 -15.93 -32.38
CA PRO A 688 -11.97 -14.69 -33.03
C PRO A 688 -12.39 -13.65 -31.99
N GLN A 689 -11.79 -12.46 -32.03
CA GLN A 689 -12.10 -11.35 -31.14
C GLN A 689 -12.06 -9.99 -31.86
N TRP A 690 -12.65 -8.97 -31.25
CA TRP A 690 -12.52 -7.57 -31.67
C TRP A 690 -11.30 -6.94 -31.00
N TRP A 691 -10.50 -6.23 -31.81
CA TRP A 691 -9.23 -5.63 -31.41
C TRP A 691 -9.21 -4.16 -31.75
N VAL A 692 -8.59 -3.36 -30.88
CA VAL A 692 -8.20 -1.98 -31.16
C VAL A 692 -6.71 -1.97 -31.49
N SER A 693 -6.35 -1.46 -32.67
CA SER A 693 -4.97 -1.14 -33.02
C SER A 693 -4.49 0.04 -32.18
N CYS A 694 -3.51 -0.21 -31.31
CA CYS A 694 -3.08 0.78 -30.32
C CYS A 694 -1.89 1.63 -30.76
N GLN A 695 -1.10 1.16 -31.73
CA GLN A 695 0.24 1.65 -32.01
C GLN A 695 0.29 3.17 -32.27
N SER A 696 -0.53 3.66 -33.22
CA SER A 696 -0.55 5.08 -33.60
C SER A 696 -1.02 5.99 -32.46
N MET A 697 -2.04 5.57 -31.71
CA MET A 697 -2.53 6.33 -30.56
C MET A 697 -1.53 6.34 -29.40
N ALA A 698 -0.80 5.24 -29.20
CA ALA A 698 0.25 5.13 -28.19
C ALA A 698 1.45 6.04 -28.52
N GLU A 699 1.88 6.06 -29.78
CA GLU A 699 2.91 6.98 -30.28
C GLU A 699 2.52 8.45 -30.06
N ALA A 700 1.27 8.81 -30.39
CA ALA A 700 0.75 10.16 -30.15
C ALA A 700 0.66 10.49 -28.65
N SER A 701 0.28 9.52 -27.81
CA SER A 701 0.23 9.67 -26.35
C SER A 701 1.63 9.89 -25.76
N CYS A 702 2.65 9.20 -26.26
CA CYS A 702 4.05 9.44 -25.90
C CYS A 702 4.53 10.81 -26.36
N ALA A 703 4.15 11.25 -27.56
CA ALA A 703 4.50 12.57 -28.09
C ALA A 703 3.88 13.71 -27.26
N ALA A 704 2.63 13.54 -26.79
CA ALA A 704 1.97 14.50 -25.91
C ALA A 704 2.74 14.70 -24.59
N VAL A 705 3.27 13.63 -23.99
CA VAL A 705 4.11 13.74 -22.79
C VAL A 705 5.46 14.39 -23.09
N ARG A 706 6.13 13.95 -24.17
CA ARG A 706 7.45 14.50 -24.57
C ARG A 706 7.40 15.99 -24.92
N SER A 707 6.30 16.45 -25.49
CA SER A 707 6.11 17.87 -25.86
C SER A 707 5.65 18.75 -24.69
N GLY A 708 5.20 18.15 -23.58
CA GLY A 708 4.61 18.85 -22.44
C GLY A 708 3.14 19.24 -22.61
N GLU A 709 2.45 18.76 -23.66
CA GLU A 709 1.00 18.89 -23.79
C GLU A 709 0.24 18.13 -22.68
N LEU A 710 0.82 17.00 -22.26
CA LEU A 710 0.38 16.19 -21.13
C LEU A 710 1.50 16.05 -20.11
N GLU A 711 1.27 16.43 -18.86
CA GLU A 711 2.22 16.24 -17.76
C GLU A 711 1.83 15.06 -16.88
N ILE A 712 2.79 14.20 -16.51
CA ILE A 712 2.58 13.12 -15.54
C ILE A 712 3.32 13.47 -14.24
N ILE A 713 2.58 13.46 -13.13
CA ILE A 713 3.06 13.83 -11.81
C ILE A 713 2.86 12.62 -10.87
N PRO A 714 3.89 12.12 -10.17
CA PRO A 714 5.30 12.52 -10.27
C PRO A 714 5.99 12.09 -11.57
N LYS A 715 7.05 12.81 -11.97
CA LYS A 715 7.77 12.58 -13.24
C LYS A 715 8.41 11.20 -13.39
N GLU A 716 8.69 10.51 -12.29
CA GLU A 716 9.23 9.14 -12.31
C GLU A 716 8.31 8.14 -13.06
N PHE A 717 7.01 8.42 -13.12
CA PHE A 717 6.06 7.59 -13.86
C PHE A 717 6.12 7.81 -15.39
N GLU A 718 6.81 8.84 -15.89
CA GLU A 718 7.00 9.02 -17.34
C GLU A 718 7.82 7.86 -17.95
N ALA A 719 8.87 7.39 -17.27
CA ALA A 719 9.64 6.24 -17.73
C ALA A 719 8.78 4.96 -17.80
N VAL A 720 7.88 4.80 -16.82
CA VAL A 720 6.92 3.69 -16.76
C VAL A 720 5.89 3.81 -17.90
N TRP A 721 5.42 5.02 -18.18
CA TRP A 721 4.53 5.36 -19.29
C TRP A 721 5.13 5.00 -20.65
N PHE A 722 6.34 5.50 -20.95
CA PHE A 722 7.02 5.23 -22.22
C PHE A 722 7.28 3.75 -22.44
N ARG A 723 7.87 3.07 -21.44
CA ARG A 723 8.17 1.64 -21.53
C ARG A 723 6.93 0.81 -21.87
N TRP A 724 5.76 1.18 -21.33
CA TRP A 724 4.53 0.44 -21.58
C TRP A 724 3.92 0.76 -22.95
N LEU A 725 3.82 2.04 -23.32
CA LEU A 725 3.21 2.44 -24.59
C LEU A 725 4.07 2.13 -25.81
N GLU A 726 5.40 2.17 -25.70
CA GLU A 726 6.31 1.80 -26.80
C GLU A 726 6.30 0.30 -27.10
N ASN A 727 5.88 -0.52 -26.13
CA ASN A 727 5.75 -1.97 -26.27
C ASN A 727 4.28 -2.43 -26.26
N ILE A 728 3.34 -1.51 -26.54
CA ILE A 728 1.91 -1.81 -26.50
C ILE A 728 1.54 -2.86 -27.56
N ARG A 729 0.59 -3.71 -27.23
CA ARG A 729 -0.05 -4.63 -28.16
C ARG A 729 -1.47 -4.18 -28.48
N ASP A 730 -2.00 -4.66 -29.58
CA ASP A 730 -3.41 -4.44 -29.92
C ASP A 730 -4.30 -4.94 -28.77
N TRP A 731 -5.30 -4.14 -28.44
CA TRP A 731 -6.14 -4.37 -27.28
C TRP A 731 -7.36 -5.18 -27.66
N CYS A 732 -7.49 -6.39 -27.11
CA CYS A 732 -8.71 -7.18 -27.20
C CYS A 732 -9.85 -6.49 -26.44
N VAL A 733 -10.86 -5.99 -27.16
CA VAL A 733 -11.97 -5.20 -26.60
C VAL A 733 -13.28 -5.97 -26.46
N SER A 734 -13.42 -7.14 -27.07
CA SER A 734 -14.62 -7.97 -26.88
C SER A 734 -14.52 -8.87 -25.64
N ARG A 735 -15.67 -9.14 -25.02
CA ARG A 735 -15.83 -9.99 -23.84
C ARG A 735 -17.09 -10.84 -23.97
N GLN A 736 -17.00 -12.10 -23.55
CA GLN A 736 -18.11 -13.07 -23.58
C GLN A 736 -18.98 -12.97 -22.30
N LEU A 737 -19.15 -11.73 -21.85
CA LEU A 737 -19.97 -11.35 -20.71
C LEU A 737 -21.38 -11.00 -21.20
N TRP A 738 -22.32 -11.00 -20.28
CA TRP A 738 -23.68 -10.53 -20.58
C TRP A 738 -23.87 -9.07 -20.14
N TRP A 739 -23.16 -8.66 -19.08
CA TRP A 739 -23.16 -7.31 -18.56
C TRP A 739 -22.09 -6.44 -19.22
N GLY A 740 -22.52 -5.36 -19.88
CA GLY A 740 -21.66 -4.42 -20.61
C GLY A 740 -22.35 -3.89 -21.87
N HIS A 741 -21.69 -2.98 -22.59
CA HIS A 741 -22.19 -2.46 -23.85
C HIS A 741 -22.10 -3.52 -24.95
N ARG A 742 -23.24 -3.94 -25.54
CA ARG A 742 -23.22 -4.86 -26.68
C ARG A 742 -22.51 -4.23 -27.87
N ILE A 743 -21.67 -5.01 -28.54
CA ILE A 743 -20.93 -4.55 -29.71
C ILE A 743 -21.93 -4.22 -30.84
N PRO A 744 -21.84 -3.05 -31.49
CA PRO A 744 -22.75 -2.66 -32.58
C PRO A 744 -22.33 -3.27 -33.93
N ALA A 745 -21.96 -4.56 -33.91
CA ALA A 745 -21.58 -5.36 -35.06
C ALA A 745 -22.60 -6.48 -35.30
N TYR A 746 -22.79 -6.82 -36.57
CA TYR A 746 -23.80 -7.77 -37.02
C TYR A 746 -23.20 -8.76 -37.99
N TYR A 747 -23.37 -10.05 -37.70
CA TYR A 747 -22.97 -11.14 -38.57
C TYR A 747 -24.05 -11.36 -39.63
N VAL A 748 -23.63 -11.38 -40.90
CA VAL A 748 -24.54 -11.58 -42.03
C VAL A 748 -24.65 -13.07 -42.36
N THR A 749 -25.87 -13.61 -42.29
CA THR A 749 -26.23 -14.90 -42.89
C THR A 749 -27.23 -14.70 -44.02
N PHE A 750 -27.44 -15.71 -44.85
CA PHE A 750 -28.39 -15.65 -45.95
C PHE A 750 -29.64 -16.49 -45.69
N GLU A 751 -30.79 -16.09 -46.24
CA GLU A 751 -32.04 -16.85 -46.09
C GLU A 751 -31.85 -18.30 -46.60
N GLY A 752 -32.17 -19.29 -45.76
CA GLY A 752 -32.02 -20.71 -46.07
C GLY A 752 -30.62 -21.30 -45.82
N GLU A 753 -29.64 -20.50 -45.39
CA GLU A 753 -28.30 -20.97 -45.04
C GLU A 753 -28.29 -21.61 -43.63
N THR A 754 -27.63 -22.76 -43.48
CA THR A 754 -27.42 -23.38 -42.15
C THR A 754 -26.19 -22.79 -41.46
N ARG A 755 -26.09 -22.95 -40.12
CA ARG A 755 -24.91 -22.51 -39.35
C ARG A 755 -23.59 -23.11 -39.86
N ASP A 756 -23.62 -24.34 -40.35
CA ASP A 756 -22.44 -25.02 -40.89
C ASP A 756 -21.97 -24.37 -42.21
N GLN A 757 -22.91 -23.84 -43.00
CA GLN A 757 -22.62 -23.16 -44.26
C GLN A 757 -22.16 -21.71 -44.04
N SER A 758 -22.76 -21.02 -43.06
CA SER A 758 -22.44 -19.63 -42.79
C SER A 758 -21.20 -19.43 -41.95
N GLY A 759 -20.70 -20.48 -41.30
CA GLY A 759 -19.81 -20.34 -40.15
C GLY A 759 -20.57 -19.86 -38.91
N SER A 760 -19.97 -20.06 -37.73
CA SER A 760 -20.55 -19.63 -36.45
C SER A 760 -19.72 -18.51 -35.81
N PRO A 761 -20.32 -17.35 -35.51
CA PRO A 761 -19.66 -16.28 -34.74
C PRO A 761 -19.02 -16.80 -33.45
N GLY A 762 -17.78 -16.38 -33.19
CA GLY A 762 -16.96 -16.77 -32.04
C GLY A 762 -16.36 -18.18 -32.13
N ALA A 763 -16.71 -18.97 -33.15
CA ALA A 763 -16.19 -20.32 -33.36
C ALA A 763 -15.02 -20.33 -34.36
N PRO A 764 -14.18 -21.37 -34.39
CA PRO A 764 -13.14 -21.52 -35.40
C PRO A 764 -13.65 -21.53 -36.85
N SER A 765 -14.93 -21.84 -37.07
CA SER A 765 -15.59 -21.80 -38.39
C SER A 765 -16.10 -20.41 -38.80
N GLU A 766 -15.90 -19.37 -37.99
CA GLU A 766 -16.34 -17.99 -38.28
C GLU A 766 -15.73 -17.48 -39.60
N ASP A 767 -16.58 -16.98 -40.50
CA ASP A 767 -16.15 -16.21 -41.67
C ASP A 767 -16.13 -14.71 -41.30
N MET A 768 -14.96 -14.24 -40.84
CA MET A 768 -14.78 -12.86 -40.37
C MET A 768 -15.13 -11.80 -41.43
N ALA A 769 -15.14 -12.15 -42.72
CA ALA A 769 -15.54 -11.24 -43.78
C ALA A 769 -17.04 -10.91 -43.75
N ARG A 770 -17.87 -11.61 -42.99
CA ARG A 770 -19.33 -11.43 -42.93
C ARG A 770 -19.82 -10.40 -41.92
N TRP A 771 -18.93 -9.82 -41.11
CA TRP A 771 -19.32 -8.76 -40.19
C TRP A 771 -19.61 -7.44 -40.91
N VAL A 772 -20.63 -6.73 -40.43
CA VAL A 772 -20.90 -5.32 -40.71
C VAL A 772 -21.15 -4.58 -39.41
N VAL A 773 -20.79 -3.30 -39.35
CA VAL A 773 -20.98 -2.44 -38.17
C VAL A 773 -22.01 -1.37 -38.50
N GLY A 774 -22.88 -1.04 -37.55
CA GLY A 774 -23.92 -0.04 -37.77
C GLY A 774 -24.43 0.60 -36.49
N ARG A 775 -24.67 1.91 -36.54
CA ARG A 775 -25.23 2.70 -35.42
C ARG A 775 -26.63 2.25 -35.03
N THR A 776 -27.38 1.71 -35.99
CA THR A 776 -28.70 1.12 -35.80
C THR A 776 -28.82 -0.17 -36.60
N PRO A 777 -29.79 -1.05 -36.26
CA PRO A 777 -30.08 -2.23 -37.07
C PRO A 777 -30.36 -1.88 -38.54
N GLU A 778 -31.01 -0.75 -38.81
CA GLU A 778 -31.31 -0.27 -40.16
C GLU A 778 -30.04 0.12 -40.92
N ALA A 779 -29.12 0.83 -40.27
CA ALA A 779 -27.83 1.18 -40.85
C ALA A 779 -27.00 -0.09 -41.14
N ALA A 780 -27.01 -1.07 -40.23
CA ALA A 780 -26.34 -2.35 -40.44
C ALA A 780 -26.95 -3.14 -41.61
N ARG A 781 -28.30 -3.12 -41.77
CA ARG A 781 -28.97 -3.74 -42.93
C ARG A 781 -28.57 -3.07 -44.23
N ALA A 782 -28.47 -1.74 -44.26
CA ALA A 782 -28.00 -1.00 -45.43
C ALA A 782 -26.55 -1.37 -45.79
N ALA A 783 -25.66 -1.44 -44.80
CA ALA A 783 -24.28 -1.86 -44.99
C ALA A 783 -24.17 -3.31 -45.51
N ALA A 784 -24.96 -4.23 -44.96
CA ALA A 784 -25.02 -5.62 -45.43
C ALA A 784 -25.56 -5.73 -46.85
N ALA A 785 -26.62 -4.99 -47.20
CA ALA A 785 -27.19 -4.99 -48.54
C ALA A 785 -26.21 -4.42 -49.59
N ALA A 786 -25.43 -3.40 -49.22
CA ALA A 786 -24.38 -2.85 -50.08
C ALA A 786 -23.22 -3.85 -50.28
N LYS A 787 -22.84 -4.58 -49.22
CA LYS A 787 -21.75 -5.57 -49.25
C LYS A 787 -22.15 -6.85 -50.00
N TYR A 788 -23.42 -7.23 -49.96
CA TYR A 788 -23.96 -8.45 -50.58
C TYR A 788 -25.16 -8.14 -51.50
N PRO A 789 -24.93 -7.45 -52.63
CA PRO A 789 -26.00 -7.02 -53.51
C PRO A 789 -26.76 -8.22 -54.09
N GLY A 790 -28.09 -8.10 -54.15
CA GLY A 790 -28.98 -9.13 -54.71
C GLY A 790 -29.20 -10.36 -53.82
N ARG A 791 -28.61 -10.41 -52.62
CA ARG A 791 -28.85 -11.49 -51.65
C ARG A 791 -29.79 -11.04 -50.54
N LYS A 792 -30.68 -11.93 -50.11
CA LYS A 792 -31.50 -11.71 -48.91
C LYS A 792 -30.67 -11.98 -47.66
N VAL A 793 -30.41 -10.94 -46.89
CA VAL A 793 -29.57 -10.97 -45.69
C VAL A 793 -30.41 -11.10 -44.42
N VAL A 794 -29.88 -11.85 -43.46
CA VAL A 794 -30.35 -11.93 -42.07
C VAL A 794 -29.19 -11.48 -41.18
N LEU A 795 -29.48 -10.58 -40.24
CA LEU A 795 -28.47 -10.02 -39.34
C LEU A 795 -28.60 -10.60 -37.94
N HIS A 796 -27.46 -11.00 -37.37
CA HIS A 796 -27.35 -11.43 -35.98
C HIS A 796 -26.37 -10.50 -35.28
N GLN A 797 -26.84 -9.69 -34.34
CA GLN A 797 -25.96 -8.81 -33.58
C GLN A 797 -24.99 -9.66 -32.75
N ASP A 798 -23.72 -9.24 -32.70
CA ASP A 798 -22.70 -9.86 -31.86
C ASP A 798 -23.18 -9.98 -30.40
N GLU A 799 -23.04 -11.17 -29.82
CA GLU A 799 -23.46 -11.45 -28.45
C GLU A 799 -22.45 -10.93 -27.42
N ASP A 800 -21.22 -10.66 -27.87
CA ASP A 800 -20.15 -10.06 -27.08
C ASP A 800 -20.52 -8.65 -26.61
N VAL A 801 -19.96 -8.30 -25.46
CA VAL A 801 -19.95 -6.94 -24.94
C VAL A 801 -18.55 -6.35 -24.99
N LEU A 802 -18.47 -5.04 -24.95
CA LEU A 802 -17.20 -4.32 -24.86
C LEU A 802 -16.58 -4.45 -23.47
N ASP A 803 -15.26 -4.47 -23.45
CA ASP A 803 -14.45 -4.28 -22.26
C ASP A 803 -14.86 -2.99 -21.53
N THR A 804 -14.99 -3.06 -20.21
CA THR A 804 -15.36 -1.92 -19.36
C THR A 804 -14.48 -0.71 -19.66
N TRP A 805 -13.17 -0.95 -19.82
CA TRP A 805 -12.17 0.09 -20.07
C TRP A 805 -12.38 0.84 -21.40
N PHE A 806 -13.12 0.26 -22.36
CA PHE A 806 -13.53 0.94 -23.59
C PHE A 806 -14.50 2.08 -23.27
N SER A 807 -15.53 1.81 -22.45
CA SER A 807 -16.46 2.85 -22.02
C SER A 807 -15.81 3.86 -21.07
N SER A 808 -15.03 3.39 -20.09
CA SER A 808 -14.39 4.26 -19.10
C SER A 808 -13.29 5.12 -19.74
N GLY A 809 -12.67 4.66 -20.83
CA GLY A 809 -11.73 5.45 -21.64
C GLY A 809 -12.37 6.66 -22.32
N LEU A 810 -13.70 6.68 -22.52
CA LEU A 810 -14.42 7.82 -23.09
C LEU A 810 -14.85 8.85 -22.04
N PHE A 811 -14.74 8.52 -20.75
CA PHE A 811 -15.35 9.29 -19.66
C PHE A 811 -15.01 10.79 -19.67
N PRO A 812 -13.76 11.25 -19.91
CA PRO A 812 -13.42 12.68 -19.84
C PRO A 812 -14.19 13.58 -20.82
N PHE A 813 -14.72 13.03 -21.90
CA PHE A 813 -15.42 13.79 -22.95
C PHE A 813 -16.87 13.32 -23.16
N SER A 814 -17.19 12.05 -22.89
CA SER A 814 -18.59 11.59 -22.95
C SER A 814 -19.48 12.27 -21.90
N VAL A 815 -18.93 12.60 -20.73
CA VAL A 815 -19.66 13.35 -19.69
C VAL A 815 -19.86 14.83 -20.02
N MET A 816 -19.11 15.34 -20.99
CA MET A 816 -19.28 16.69 -21.52
C MET A 816 -20.24 16.71 -22.70
N GLY A 817 -20.76 15.55 -23.14
CA GLY A 817 -21.77 15.43 -24.20
C GLY A 817 -21.24 15.04 -25.57
N TRP A 818 -19.97 14.65 -25.69
CA TRP A 818 -19.46 14.01 -26.90
C TRP A 818 -20.29 12.74 -27.21
N PRO A 819 -20.66 12.46 -28.48
CA PRO A 819 -20.09 13.00 -29.73
C PRO A 819 -20.64 14.34 -30.21
N GLU A 820 -21.63 14.91 -29.53
CA GLU A 820 -22.23 16.19 -29.90
C GLU A 820 -21.33 17.36 -29.52
N ASP A 821 -21.41 18.45 -30.29
CA ASP A 821 -20.73 19.72 -29.97
C ASP A 821 -21.58 20.55 -29.00
N THR A 822 -21.62 20.11 -27.75
CA THR A 822 -22.37 20.76 -26.67
C THR A 822 -21.65 22.01 -26.12
N ALA A 823 -22.37 22.81 -25.34
CA ALA A 823 -21.75 23.93 -24.62
C ALA A 823 -20.66 23.46 -23.64
N ASP A 824 -20.88 22.32 -22.97
CA ASP A 824 -19.92 21.75 -22.03
C ASP A 824 -18.67 21.22 -22.72
N MET A 825 -18.80 20.60 -23.90
CA MET A 825 -17.65 20.18 -24.72
C MET A 825 -16.75 21.37 -25.06
N ARG A 826 -17.33 22.54 -25.37
CA ARG A 826 -16.55 23.75 -25.68
C ARG A 826 -15.96 24.43 -24.45
N ALA A 827 -16.66 24.42 -23.32
CA ALA A 827 -16.27 25.13 -22.11
C ALA A 827 -15.31 24.33 -21.21
N PHE A 828 -15.45 23.00 -21.16
CA PHE A 828 -14.84 22.16 -20.13
C PHE A 828 -13.96 21.02 -20.66
N TYR A 829 -13.82 20.85 -21.99
CA TYR A 829 -12.89 19.90 -22.59
C TYR A 829 -11.80 20.61 -23.42
N PRO A 830 -10.49 20.27 -23.25
CA PRO A 830 -9.95 19.21 -22.39
C PRO A 830 -9.94 19.57 -20.90
N GLY A 831 -9.91 18.54 -20.04
CA GLY A 831 -9.87 18.70 -18.60
C GLY A 831 -8.56 19.35 -18.10
N ALA A 832 -8.58 19.88 -16.89
CA ALA A 832 -7.37 20.47 -16.29
C ALA A 832 -6.47 19.38 -15.70
N LEU A 833 -7.07 18.46 -14.92
CA LEU A 833 -6.35 17.45 -14.15
C LEU A 833 -7.16 16.15 -14.12
N LEU A 834 -6.45 15.03 -14.25
CA LEU A 834 -6.91 13.74 -13.77
C LEU A 834 -6.09 13.35 -12.53
N GLU A 835 -6.76 13.12 -11.40
CA GLU A 835 -6.11 12.55 -10.21
C GLU A 835 -6.55 11.09 -10.09
N THR A 836 -5.62 10.18 -9.78
CA THR A 836 -5.93 8.75 -9.57
C THR A 836 -4.77 8.01 -8.89
N GLY A 837 -4.99 6.79 -8.41
CA GLY A 837 -3.92 5.89 -8.01
C GLY A 837 -3.08 5.44 -9.21
N HIS A 838 -1.79 5.19 -8.99
CA HIS A 838 -0.86 4.69 -10.01
C HIS A 838 -1.18 3.27 -10.50
N ASP A 839 -2.03 2.52 -9.80
CA ASP A 839 -2.43 1.16 -10.17
C ASP A 839 -3.30 1.12 -11.43
N ILE A 840 -4.00 2.22 -11.77
CA ILE A 840 -4.83 2.32 -12.98
C ILE A 840 -4.26 3.20 -14.10
N LEU A 841 -2.96 3.54 -14.01
CA LEU A 841 -2.25 4.30 -15.06
C LEU A 841 -2.43 3.69 -16.46
N PHE A 842 -2.37 2.36 -16.57
CA PHE A 842 -2.46 1.68 -17.87
C PHE A 842 -3.86 1.19 -18.22
N PHE A 843 -4.64 0.82 -17.20
CA PHE A 843 -6.02 0.37 -17.38
C PHE A 843 -6.91 1.52 -17.87
N TRP A 844 -6.71 2.71 -17.32
CA TRP A 844 -7.63 3.82 -17.51
C TRP A 844 -6.97 5.05 -18.10
N VAL A 845 -5.91 5.58 -17.49
CA VAL A 845 -5.29 6.85 -17.94
C VAL A 845 -4.78 6.73 -19.37
N ALA A 846 -4.00 5.69 -19.67
CA ALA A 846 -3.50 5.45 -21.04
C ALA A 846 -4.63 5.27 -22.05
N ARG A 847 -5.72 4.59 -21.68
CA ARG A 847 -6.89 4.41 -22.56
C ARG A 847 -7.60 5.73 -22.82
N MET A 848 -7.79 6.56 -21.79
CA MET A 848 -8.36 7.90 -21.94
C MET A 848 -7.53 8.80 -22.86
N VAL A 849 -6.20 8.77 -22.71
CA VAL A 849 -5.31 9.59 -23.56
C VAL A 849 -5.34 9.11 -25.00
N MET A 850 -5.19 7.81 -25.24
CA MET A 850 -5.27 7.24 -26.60
C MET A 850 -6.61 7.53 -27.27
N MET A 851 -7.73 7.29 -26.58
CA MET A 851 -9.07 7.51 -27.14
C MET A 851 -9.40 8.99 -27.27
N GLY A 852 -8.99 9.83 -26.32
CA GLY A 852 -9.14 11.29 -26.41
C GLY A 852 -8.46 11.84 -27.66
N ILE A 853 -7.19 11.49 -27.88
CA ILE A 853 -6.45 11.90 -29.08
C ILE A 853 -7.10 11.30 -30.34
N GLY A 854 -7.38 9.99 -30.33
CA GLY A 854 -7.90 9.28 -31.50
C GLY A 854 -9.30 9.72 -31.96
N LEU A 855 -10.16 10.16 -31.04
CA LEU A 855 -11.56 10.51 -31.34
C LEU A 855 -11.82 12.03 -31.37
N THR A 856 -11.01 12.84 -30.69
CA THR A 856 -11.22 14.29 -30.58
C THR A 856 -10.04 15.12 -31.09
N GLY A 857 -8.89 14.50 -31.34
CA GLY A 857 -7.65 15.18 -31.73
C GLY A 857 -6.95 15.96 -30.60
N LYS A 858 -7.38 15.79 -29.35
CA LYS A 858 -6.83 16.50 -28.18
C LYS A 858 -6.51 15.51 -27.04
N VAL A 859 -5.54 15.84 -26.20
CA VAL A 859 -5.40 15.15 -24.90
C VAL A 859 -6.66 15.34 -24.06
N PRO A 860 -7.12 14.32 -23.31
CA PRO A 860 -8.33 14.42 -22.50
C PRO A 860 -8.21 15.35 -21.29
N PHE A 861 -6.97 15.55 -20.81
CA PHE A 861 -6.60 16.40 -19.69
C PHE A 861 -5.16 16.86 -19.87
N LYS A 862 -4.78 17.98 -19.24
CA LYS A 862 -3.43 18.55 -19.34
C LYS A 862 -2.44 17.93 -18.35
N GLN A 863 -2.92 17.47 -17.20
CA GLN A 863 -2.08 16.89 -16.15
C GLN A 863 -2.68 15.60 -15.62
N VAL A 864 -1.83 14.65 -15.25
CA VAL A 864 -2.18 13.43 -14.52
C VAL A 864 -1.42 13.44 -13.19
N TYR A 865 -2.14 13.47 -12.08
CA TYR A 865 -1.55 13.32 -10.75
C TYR A 865 -1.82 11.93 -10.19
N LEU A 866 -0.74 11.18 -9.97
CA LEU A 866 -0.75 9.81 -9.48
C LEU A 866 -0.44 9.78 -7.98
N HIS A 867 -1.47 9.56 -7.16
CA HIS A 867 -1.30 9.46 -5.72
C HIS A 867 -0.86 8.04 -5.29
N ALA A 868 -0.27 7.95 -4.10
CA ALA A 868 0.07 6.68 -3.48
C ALA A 868 -1.19 5.90 -3.06
N MET A 869 -1.11 4.58 -3.07
CA MET A 869 -2.22 3.71 -2.64
C MET A 869 -2.27 3.61 -1.12
N VAL A 870 -3.44 3.83 -0.54
CA VAL A 870 -3.65 3.65 0.91
C VAL A 870 -3.45 2.18 1.29
N ARG A 871 -2.67 1.96 2.33
CA ARG A 871 -2.35 0.66 2.93
C ARG A 871 -2.97 0.56 4.31
N ASP A 872 -3.14 -0.66 4.81
CA ASP A 872 -3.51 -0.85 6.21
C ASP A 872 -2.37 -0.42 7.14
N ALA A 873 -2.65 -0.40 8.45
CA ALA A 873 -1.67 0.00 9.47
C ALA A 873 -0.38 -0.84 9.46
N HIS A 874 -0.42 -2.04 8.86
CA HIS A 874 0.70 -2.98 8.74
C HIS A 874 1.42 -2.87 7.39
N GLY A 875 1.05 -1.91 6.54
CA GLY A 875 1.67 -1.64 5.24
C GLY A 875 1.20 -2.56 4.11
N ARG A 876 0.17 -3.40 4.32
CA ARG A 876 -0.40 -4.25 3.28
C ARG A 876 -1.40 -3.47 2.43
N LYS A 877 -1.50 -3.81 1.15
CA LYS A 877 -2.54 -3.25 0.26
C LYS A 877 -3.92 -3.57 0.86
N MET A 878 -4.77 -2.55 1.00
CA MET A 878 -6.18 -2.78 1.37
C MET A 878 -6.93 -3.37 0.16
N SER A 879 -7.59 -4.51 0.35
CA SER A 879 -8.39 -5.14 -0.71
C SER A 879 -9.54 -5.96 -0.14
N LYS A 880 -10.68 -5.96 -0.86
CA LYS A 880 -11.88 -6.71 -0.46
C LYS A 880 -11.61 -8.21 -0.33
N SER A 881 -10.65 -8.76 -1.09
CA SER A 881 -10.25 -10.17 -1.04
C SER A 881 -9.44 -10.56 0.19
N LEU A 882 -8.77 -9.60 0.85
CA LEU A 882 -8.00 -9.84 2.08
C LEU A 882 -8.80 -9.53 3.35
N GLY A 883 -10.00 -8.96 3.22
CA GLY A 883 -10.85 -8.58 4.35
C GLY A 883 -10.32 -7.45 5.20
N ASN A 884 -9.24 -6.77 4.76
CA ASN A 884 -8.60 -5.67 5.47
C ASN A 884 -9.09 -4.28 5.03
N VAL A 885 -10.25 -4.21 4.35
CA VAL A 885 -10.89 -2.94 3.97
C VAL A 885 -11.73 -2.44 5.13
N ILE A 886 -11.61 -1.16 5.46
CA ILE A 886 -12.45 -0.48 6.43
C ILE A 886 -13.36 0.48 5.66
N ASP A 887 -14.67 0.37 5.86
CA ASP A 887 -15.63 1.32 5.29
C ASP A 887 -15.38 2.71 5.89
N PRO A 888 -15.22 3.78 5.08
CA PRO A 888 -15.01 5.13 5.62
C PRO A 888 -16.13 5.58 6.55
N LEU A 889 -17.38 5.13 6.36
CA LEU A 889 -18.48 5.47 7.24
C LEU A 889 -18.33 4.84 8.64
N HIS A 890 -17.72 3.65 8.73
CA HIS A 890 -17.41 3.03 10.02
C HIS A 890 -16.41 3.86 10.83
N VAL A 891 -15.51 4.56 10.15
CA VAL A 891 -14.54 5.48 10.79
C VAL A 891 -15.22 6.79 11.18
N ILE A 892 -16.04 7.34 10.28
CA ILE A 892 -16.77 8.60 10.51
C ILE A 892 -17.76 8.48 11.66
N GLU A 893 -18.57 7.43 11.68
CA GLU A 893 -19.71 7.27 12.59
C GLU A 893 -19.42 6.42 13.83
N GLY A 894 -18.30 5.70 13.81
CA GLY A 894 -17.94 4.66 14.77
C GLY A 894 -18.65 3.32 14.49
N ILE A 895 -18.04 2.21 14.92
CA ILE A 895 -18.63 0.87 14.83
C ILE A 895 -18.10 -0.02 15.95
N SER A 896 -18.94 -0.92 16.48
CA SER A 896 -18.50 -1.92 17.46
C SER A 896 -17.67 -3.01 16.80
N LEU A 897 -16.84 -3.71 17.59
CA LEU A 897 -16.12 -4.90 17.10
C LEU A 897 -17.08 -5.96 16.52
N GLN A 898 -18.24 -6.16 17.16
CA GLN A 898 -19.26 -7.07 16.63
C GLN A 898 -19.80 -6.60 15.28
N GLY A 899 -20.07 -5.31 15.10
CA GLY A 899 -20.50 -4.77 13.81
C GLY A 899 -19.46 -4.94 12.70
N LEU A 900 -18.17 -4.82 13.02
CA LEU A 900 -17.08 -5.14 12.09
C LEU A 900 -17.09 -6.62 11.69
N HIS A 901 -17.25 -7.52 12.65
CA HIS A 901 -17.35 -8.96 12.40
C HIS A 901 -18.58 -9.34 11.57
N ASP A 902 -19.72 -8.69 11.81
CA ASP A 902 -20.96 -8.92 11.07
C ASP A 902 -20.81 -8.46 9.61
N THR A 903 -20.13 -7.33 9.39
CA THR A 903 -19.81 -6.83 8.04
C THR A 903 -18.93 -7.82 7.27
N LEU A 904 -17.90 -8.39 7.92
CA LEU A 904 -17.07 -9.43 7.29
C LEU A 904 -17.88 -10.69 6.95
N ALA A 905 -18.77 -11.11 7.84
CA ALA A 905 -19.60 -12.31 7.66
C ALA A 905 -20.63 -12.16 6.53
N ALA A 906 -21.17 -10.95 6.35
CA ALA A 906 -22.06 -10.63 5.24
C ALA A 906 -21.33 -10.55 3.88
N GLY A 907 -20.00 -10.46 3.87
CA GLY A 907 -19.18 -10.36 2.68
C GLY A 907 -19.09 -11.65 1.84
N ASN A 908 -18.39 -11.53 0.71
CA ASN A 908 -18.08 -12.64 -0.21
C ASN A 908 -16.64 -13.15 -0.03
N LEU A 909 -16.09 -13.03 1.18
CA LEU A 909 -14.74 -13.48 1.52
C LEU A 909 -14.67 -15.01 1.65
N ASP A 910 -13.49 -15.56 1.36
CA ASP A 910 -13.21 -16.97 1.65
C ASP A 910 -13.31 -17.22 3.17
N PRO A 911 -13.91 -18.33 3.63
CA PRO A 911 -14.05 -18.62 5.05
C PRO A 911 -12.73 -18.55 5.84
N LYS A 912 -11.60 -18.94 5.25
CA LYS A 912 -10.28 -18.85 5.90
C LYS A 912 -9.83 -17.40 6.08
N GLU A 913 -10.06 -16.57 5.07
CA GLU A 913 -9.75 -15.13 5.13
C GLU A 913 -10.68 -14.41 6.11
N VAL A 914 -11.94 -14.83 6.26
CA VAL A 914 -12.84 -14.28 7.30
C VAL A 914 -12.28 -14.48 8.70
N VAL A 915 -11.76 -15.67 9.01
CA VAL A 915 -11.16 -15.95 10.34
C VAL A 915 -9.97 -15.03 10.58
N LYS A 916 -9.04 -14.98 9.63
CA LYS A 916 -7.84 -14.14 9.71
C LYS A 916 -8.18 -12.65 9.83
N ALA A 917 -9.21 -12.18 9.11
CA ALA A 917 -9.66 -10.81 9.16
C ALA A 917 -10.31 -10.46 10.52
N LYS A 918 -11.09 -11.38 11.12
CA LYS A 918 -11.64 -11.21 12.48
C LYS A 918 -10.56 -11.14 13.54
N ASP A 919 -9.54 -12.00 13.45
CA ASP A 919 -8.40 -11.97 14.37
C ASP A 919 -7.65 -10.63 14.26
N GLY A 920 -7.43 -10.16 13.02
CA GLY A 920 -6.85 -8.84 12.77
C GLY A 920 -7.68 -7.69 13.33
N GLN A 921 -8.99 -7.67 13.08
CA GLN A 921 -9.89 -6.65 13.62
C GLN A 921 -9.94 -6.66 15.15
N THR A 922 -9.90 -7.83 15.77
CA THR A 922 -9.87 -7.97 17.24
C THR A 922 -8.57 -7.41 17.82
N ALA A 923 -7.44 -7.64 17.16
CA ALA A 923 -6.14 -7.12 17.58
C ALA A 923 -6.03 -5.59 17.40
N ASP A 924 -6.49 -5.09 16.24
CA ASP A 924 -6.34 -3.68 15.89
C ASP A 924 -7.41 -2.79 16.57
N PHE A 925 -8.64 -3.31 16.73
CA PHE A 925 -9.84 -2.61 17.22
C PHE A 925 -10.58 -3.39 18.33
N PRO A 926 -9.94 -3.71 19.47
CA PRO A 926 -10.55 -4.53 20.52
C PRO A 926 -11.85 -3.93 21.09
N ASP A 927 -11.97 -2.60 21.11
CA ASP A 927 -13.15 -1.87 21.58
C ASP A 927 -14.06 -1.39 20.43
N GLY A 928 -13.77 -1.81 19.19
CA GLY A 928 -14.34 -1.22 17.97
C GLY A 928 -13.61 0.04 17.51
N ILE A 929 -14.21 0.77 16.57
CA ILE A 929 -13.71 2.04 16.05
C ILE A 929 -14.53 3.18 16.67
N GLU A 930 -13.84 4.15 17.27
CA GLU A 930 -14.47 5.34 17.83
C GLU A 930 -14.89 6.33 16.72
N GLU A 931 -16.02 7.00 16.91
CA GLU A 931 -16.47 8.10 16.04
C GLU A 931 -15.42 9.22 15.98
N CYS A 932 -14.95 9.55 14.77
CA CYS A 932 -14.04 10.68 14.55
C CYS A 932 -14.66 11.85 13.77
N GLY A 933 -15.67 11.59 12.94
CA GLY A 933 -16.19 12.55 11.97
C GLY A 933 -15.40 12.62 10.67
N THR A 934 -16.01 13.27 9.69
CA THR A 934 -15.56 13.38 8.30
C THR A 934 -14.29 14.20 8.16
N ASP A 935 -14.21 15.36 8.81
CA ASP A 935 -13.03 16.24 8.70
C ASP A 935 -11.76 15.60 9.28
N ALA A 936 -11.89 14.82 10.36
CA ALA A 936 -10.76 14.09 10.94
C ALA A 936 -10.22 13.03 9.97
N LEU A 937 -11.11 12.28 9.30
CA LEU A 937 -10.74 11.31 8.26
C LEU A 937 -10.05 11.98 7.08
N ARG A 938 -10.63 13.05 6.53
CA ARG A 938 -10.07 13.78 5.39
C ARG A 938 -8.69 14.35 5.70
N PHE A 939 -8.52 14.98 6.86
CA PHE A 939 -7.24 15.54 7.26
C PHE A 939 -6.16 14.47 7.49
N ALA A 940 -6.56 13.28 7.97
CA ALA A 940 -5.64 12.16 8.12
C ALA A 940 -5.16 11.59 6.77
N LEU A 941 -6.08 11.44 5.81
CA LEU A 941 -5.79 10.91 4.47
C LEU A 941 -4.90 11.84 3.65
N ALA A 942 -4.95 13.15 3.88
CA ALA A 942 -4.01 14.08 3.26
C ALA A 942 -2.54 13.85 3.69
N ARG A 943 -2.29 13.12 4.79
CA ARG A 943 -0.97 13.00 5.43
C ARG A 943 -0.36 11.59 5.45
N ASP A 944 -1.16 10.51 5.46
CA ASP A 944 -0.62 9.13 5.51
C ASP A 944 -0.89 8.30 4.28
N ILE A 945 0.05 7.41 4.00
CA ILE A 945 -0.10 6.30 3.07
C ILE A 945 -0.51 5.02 3.84
N ASN A 946 -0.09 4.87 5.10
CA ASN A 946 -0.49 3.76 5.97
C ASN A 946 -1.58 4.25 6.93
N LEU A 947 -2.82 3.81 6.73
CA LEU A 947 -3.95 4.30 7.49
C LEU A 947 -4.00 3.66 8.88
N ASP A 948 -3.56 4.41 9.90
CA ASP A 948 -3.82 4.11 11.31
C ASP A 948 -5.07 4.85 11.80
N ILE A 949 -6.15 4.10 12.03
CA ILE A 949 -7.43 4.64 12.50
C ILE A 949 -7.29 5.32 13.87
N LYS A 950 -6.39 4.87 14.75
CA LYS A 950 -6.16 5.54 16.05
C LYS A 950 -5.63 6.95 15.84
N ARG A 951 -4.82 7.18 14.80
CA ARG A 951 -4.37 8.51 14.41
C ARG A 951 -5.49 9.36 13.83
N VAL A 952 -6.43 8.76 13.09
CA VAL A 952 -7.64 9.46 12.61
C VAL A 952 -8.44 10.00 13.80
N VAL A 953 -8.65 9.18 14.83
CA VAL A 953 -9.34 9.58 16.07
C VAL A 953 -8.60 10.74 16.76
N ALA A 954 -7.27 10.76 16.76
CA ALA A 954 -6.50 11.88 17.32
C ALA A 954 -6.83 13.24 16.64
N TYR A 955 -7.15 13.26 15.35
CA TYR A 955 -7.56 14.49 14.66
C TYR A 955 -8.96 14.98 15.04
N ARG A 956 -9.84 14.12 15.58
CA ARG A 956 -11.09 14.58 16.21
C ARG A 956 -10.78 15.46 17.43
N HIS A 957 -9.80 15.10 18.24
CA HIS A 957 -9.38 15.95 19.37
C HIS A 957 -8.80 17.27 18.90
N TRP A 958 -8.14 17.28 17.73
CA TRP A 958 -7.67 18.52 17.12
C TRP A 958 -8.84 19.38 16.60
N CYS A 959 -9.91 18.81 16.02
CA CYS A 959 -11.14 19.54 15.72
C CYS A 959 -11.71 20.23 16.97
N ASN A 960 -11.69 19.55 18.11
CA ASN A 960 -12.11 20.12 19.39
C ASN A 960 -11.18 21.26 19.86
N LYS A 961 -9.88 21.22 19.53
CA LYS A 961 -8.96 22.34 19.77
C LYS A 961 -9.34 23.58 18.92
N LEU A 962 -9.65 23.39 17.63
CA LEU A 962 -10.16 24.47 16.76
C LEU A 962 -11.46 25.08 17.31
N TRP A 963 -12.39 24.23 17.73
CA TRP A 963 -13.64 24.63 18.38
C TRP A 963 -13.41 25.50 19.61
N ASN A 964 -12.50 25.07 20.49
CA ASN A 964 -12.17 25.82 21.71
C ASN A 964 -11.43 27.13 21.41
N ALA A 965 -10.60 27.19 20.37
CA ALA A 965 -9.94 28.42 19.95
C ALA A 965 -10.96 29.49 19.52
N LEU A 966 -11.97 29.12 18.73
CA LEU A 966 -13.04 30.06 18.37
C LEU A 966 -13.92 30.40 19.56
N ARG A 967 -14.31 29.42 20.37
CA ARG A 967 -15.12 29.65 21.58
C ARG A 967 -14.43 30.61 22.54
N PHE A 968 -13.11 30.51 22.68
CA PHE A 968 -12.29 31.48 23.40
C PHE A 968 -12.41 32.87 22.75
N ALA A 969 -12.20 32.98 21.45
CA ALA A 969 -12.28 34.28 20.76
C ALA A 969 -13.63 34.96 20.95
N LEU A 970 -14.75 34.25 20.76
CA LEU A 970 -16.10 34.80 20.92
C LEU A 970 -16.43 35.25 22.34
N LEU A 971 -15.76 34.69 23.36
CA LEU A 971 -15.94 35.13 24.75
C LEU A 971 -15.34 36.52 25.00
N TYR A 972 -14.28 36.89 24.28
CA TYR A 972 -13.52 38.11 24.54
C TYR A 972 -13.67 39.19 23.45
N LEU A 973 -14.22 38.86 22.29
CA LEU A 973 -14.57 39.86 21.28
C LEU A 973 -15.71 40.75 21.80
N PRO A 974 -15.60 42.10 21.73
CA PRO A 974 -16.66 42.99 22.18
C PRO A 974 -17.99 42.75 21.47
N GLU A 975 -19.10 43.03 22.16
CA GLU A 975 -20.43 42.97 21.54
C GLU A 975 -20.50 43.98 20.38
N GLY A 976 -20.97 43.52 19.21
CA GLY A 976 -21.01 44.34 18.00
C GLY A 976 -19.64 44.60 17.35
N PHE A 977 -18.58 43.89 17.75
CA PHE A 977 -17.26 43.99 17.14
C PHE A 977 -17.31 43.83 15.62
N LYS A 978 -16.72 44.80 14.91
CA LYS A 978 -16.61 44.80 13.46
C LYS A 978 -15.15 44.53 13.08
N PRO A 979 -14.83 43.33 12.59
CA PRO A 979 -13.50 43.09 12.06
C PRO A 979 -13.26 44.00 10.87
N ALA A 980 -12.05 44.53 10.76
CA ALA A 980 -11.57 45.16 9.55
C ALA A 980 -11.51 44.13 8.42
N ASP A 981 -11.64 44.58 7.18
CA ASP A 981 -11.20 43.75 6.06
C ASP A 981 -9.73 43.42 6.29
N PRO A 982 -9.34 42.14 6.33
CA PRO A 982 -7.94 41.79 6.49
C PRO A 982 -7.04 42.53 5.46
N ALA A 983 -7.51 42.81 4.24
CA ALA A 983 -6.74 43.53 3.23
C ALA A 983 -6.44 45.00 3.60
N ALA A 984 -7.27 45.60 4.46
CA ALA A 984 -7.09 46.95 5.00
C ALA A 984 -6.30 46.97 6.32
N LEU A 985 -5.90 45.80 6.85
CA LEU A 985 -5.22 45.68 8.14
C LEU A 985 -3.72 45.96 8.00
N HIS A 986 -3.29 47.14 8.46
CA HIS A 986 -1.89 47.53 8.49
C HIS A 986 -1.19 46.93 9.72
N ALA A 987 -0.36 45.90 9.51
CA ALA A 987 0.35 45.24 10.60
C ALA A 987 1.18 46.21 11.47
N ALA A 988 1.80 47.23 10.88
CA ALA A 988 2.58 48.24 11.61
C ALA A 988 1.78 49.00 12.69
N ALA A 989 0.45 49.08 12.56
CA ALA A 989 -0.44 49.72 13.53
C ALA A 989 -0.88 48.79 14.67
N LEU A 990 -0.46 47.51 14.65
CA LEU A 990 -0.85 46.51 15.64
C LEU A 990 0.20 46.35 16.75
N PRO A 991 -0.22 45.91 17.94
CA PRO A 991 0.69 45.50 19.01
C PRO A 991 1.68 44.42 18.57
N ALA A 992 2.78 44.24 19.31
CA ALA A 992 3.82 43.26 18.96
C ALA A 992 3.26 41.83 18.77
N ALA A 993 2.37 41.36 19.66
CA ALA A 993 1.75 40.05 19.50
C ALA A 993 0.90 39.95 18.22
N GLY A 994 0.14 41.01 17.89
CA GLY A 994 -0.67 41.08 16.67
C GLY A 994 0.18 41.08 15.40
N ARG A 995 1.28 41.85 15.38
CA ARG A 995 2.27 41.83 14.28
C ARG A 995 2.90 40.46 14.09
N TRP A 996 3.29 39.83 15.19
CA TRP A 996 3.92 38.52 15.18
C TRP A 996 2.99 37.46 14.57
N ILE A 997 1.75 37.35 15.03
CA ILE A 997 0.83 36.32 14.51
C ILE A 997 0.50 36.52 13.03
N LEU A 998 0.38 37.77 12.56
CA LEU A 998 0.15 38.05 11.15
C LEU A 998 1.35 37.67 10.27
N SER A 999 2.58 37.87 10.77
CA SER A 999 3.80 37.40 10.09
C SER A 999 3.83 35.88 9.97
N ARG A 1000 3.55 35.17 11.09
CA ARG A 1000 3.47 33.70 11.11
C ARG A 1000 2.37 33.16 10.19
N LEU A 1001 1.21 33.80 10.20
CA LEU A 1001 0.11 33.49 9.28
C LEU A 1001 0.53 33.72 7.82
N ASN A 1002 1.23 34.81 7.50
CA ASN A 1002 1.67 35.10 6.14
C ASN A 1002 2.62 34.01 5.60
N GLY A 1003 3.56 33.57 6.44
CA GLY A 1003 4.43 32.43 6.15
C GLY A 1003 3.67 31.11 5.97
N ALA A 1004 2.65 30.87 6.80
CA ALA A 1004 1.78 29.70 6.66
C ALA A 1004 0.97 29.74 5.35
N VAL A 1005 0.37 30.88 5.00
CA VAL A 1005 -0.34 31.09 3.73
C VAL A 1005 0.58 30.79 2.55
N GLY A 1006 1.76 31.40 2.50
CA GLY A 1006 2.72 31.18 1.41
C GLY A 1006 3.15 29.72 1.29
N GLY A 1007 3.46 29.07 2.42
CA GLY A 1007 3.86 27.67 2.44
C GLY A 1007 2.76 26.70 2.02
N VAL A 1008 1.51 26.91 2.48
CA VAL A 1008 0.37 26.06 2.12
C VAL A 1008 0.01 26.22 0.64
N VAL A 1009 0.00 27.45 0.12
CA VAL A 1009 -0.24 27.71 -1.31
C VAL A 1009 0.82 27.03 -2.17
N ALA A 1010 2.10 27.16 -1.82
CA ALA A 1010 3.19 26.51 -2.55
C ALA A 1010 3.06 24.97 -2.53
N SER A 1011 2.74 24.39 -1.37
CA SER A 1011 2.52 22.93 -1.25
C SER A 1011 1.30 22.46 -2.05
N ASN A 1012 0.20 23.22 -2.08
CA ASN A 1012 -0.97 22.87 -2.90
C ASN A 1012 -0.66 22.92 -4.41
N GLU A 1013 0.05 23.95 -4.88
CA GLU A 1013 0.49 24.03 -6.29
C GLU A 1013 1.44 22.89 -6.68
N ALA A 1014 2.25 22.40 -5.72
CA ALA A 1014 3.14 21.25 -5.91
C ALA A 1014 2.47 19.88 -5.69
N TYR A 1015 1.16 19.82 -5.43
CA TYR A 1015 0.42 18.60 -5.04
C TYR A 1015 0.99 17.89 -3.79
N GLN A 1016 1.67 18.63 -2.92
CA GLN A 1016 2.24 18.16 -1.66
C GLN A 1016 1.24 18.34 -0.51
N PHE A 1017 0.09 17.66 -0.59
CA PHE A 1017 -1.00 17.83 0.38
C PHE A 1017 -0.63 17.44 1.82
N SER A 1018 0.32 16.52 1.99
CA SER A 1018 0.84 16.16 3.31
C SER A 1018 1.60 17.32 3.95
N ASP A 1019 2.44 18.01 3.19
CA ASP A 1019 3.18 19.18 3.64
C ASP A 1019 2.23 20.35 3.93
N ALA A 1020 1.23 20.58 3.06
CA ALA A 1020 0.19 21.57 3.28
C ALA A 1020 -0.56 21.31 4.61
N ALA A 1021 -1.00 20.07 4.84
CA ALA A 1021 -1.68 19.68 6.08
C ALA A 1021 -0.78 19.81 7.31
N GLN A 1022 0.52 19.47 7.21
CA GLN A 1022 1.46 19.66 8.32
C GLN A 1022 1.66 21.13 8.66
N ARG A 1023 1.76 22.01 7.65
CA ARG A 1023 1.87 23.46 7.83
C ARG A 1023 0.62 24.04 8.48
N LEU A 1024 -0.57 23.62 8.03
CA LEU A 1024 -1.85 24.01 8.63
C LEU A 1024 -1.94 23.58 10.10
N TYR A 1025 -1.57 22.34 10.39
CA TYR A 1025 -1.53 21.84 11.76
C TYR A 1025 -0.59 22.66 12.63
N ALA A 1026 0.64 22.90 12.16
CA ALA A 1026 1.65 23.65 12.90
C ALA A 1026 1.20 25.09 13.18
N TRP A 1027 0.62 25.77 12.19
CA TRP A 1027 0.12 27.13 12.37
C TRP A 1027 -1.02 27.19 13.40
N TRP A 1028 -2.05 26.34 13.27
CA TRP A 1028 -3.18 26.32 14.20
C TRP A 1028 -2.77 25.90 15.62
N GLN A 1029 -1.99 24.82 15.74
CA GLN A 1029 -1.63 24.25 17.03
C GLN A 1029 -0.55 25.08 17.72
N TYR A 1030 0.59 25.29 17.07
CA TYR A 1030 1.78 25.82 17.72
C TYR A 1030 1.81 27.35 17.71
N ASP A 1031 1.45 27.99 16.60
CA ASP A 1031 1.53 29.46 16.49
C ASP A 1031 0.28 30.14 17.08
N LEU A 1032 -0.92 29.70 16.68
CA LEU A 1032 -2.16 30.32 17.15
C LEU A 1032 -2.55 29.86 18.56
N CYS A 1033 -2.74 28.56 18.78
CA CYS A 1033 -3.31 28.09 20.04
C CYS A 1033 -2.32 28.13 21.21
N ASP A 1034 -1.14 27.53 21.04
CA ASP A 1034 -0.21 27.32 22.16
C ASP A 1034 0.60 28.58 22.50
N VAL A 1035 0.63 29.57 21.61
CA VAL A 1035 1.39 30.82 21.79
C VAL A 1035 0.48 32.04 21.74
N PHE A 1036 -0.13 32.37 20.58
CA PHE A 1036 -0.85 33.63 20.44
C PHE A 1036 -2.02 33.75 21.43
N ILE A 1037 -2.90 32.75 21.48
CA ILE A 1037 -4.05 32.74 22.38
C ILE A 1037 -3.60 32.78 23.84
N GLU A 1038 -2.57 32.03 24.22
CA GLU A 1038 -2.05 32.03 25.60
C GLU A 1038 -1.46 33.39 25.99
N LEU A 1039 -0.76 34.07 25.07
CA LEU A 1039 -0.25 35.44 25.29
C LEU A 1039 -1.38 36.47 25.41
N MET A 1040 -2.48 36.26 24.68
CA MET A 1040 -3.64 37.17 24.70
C MET A 1040 -4.51 37.02 25.94
N LYS A 1041 -4.61 35.84 26.56
CA LYS A 1041 -5.44 35.60 27.75
C LYS A 1041 -5.36 36.70 28.82
N PRO A 1042 -4.17 37.08 29.33
CA PRO A 1042 -4.09 38.13 30.34
C PRO A 1042 -4.45 39.53 29.81
N ILE A 1043 -4.21 39.80 28.52
CA ILE A 1043 -4.54 41.08 27.88
C ILE A 1043 -6.06 41.21 27.74
N MET A 1044 -6.71 40.19 27.18
CA MET A 1044 -8.16 40.16 26.95
C MET A 1044 -8.97 40.09 28.25
N ALA A 1045 -8.40 39.52 29.32
CA ALA A 1045 -9.04 39.48 30.65
C ALA A 1045 -8.96 40.82 31.40
N ALA A 1046 -8.01 41.70 31.06
CA ALA A 1046 -7.85 43.01 31.70
C ALA A 1046 -8.65 44.08 30.96
N ASP A 1047 -8.31 44.34 29.69
CA ASP A 1047 -8.99 45.30 28.82
C ASP A 1047 -8.73 44.92 27.35
N PRO A 1048 -9.73 44.40 26.59
CA PRO A 1048 -9.57 44.00 25.20
C PRO A 1048 -9.14 45.16 24.29
N GLU A 1049 -7.85 45.24 23.97
CA GLU A 1049 -7.33 46.21 23.02
C GLU A 1049 -7.85 45.91 21.59
N GLU A 1050 -8.35 46.94 20.90
CA GLU A 1050 -8.96 46.80 19.57
C GLU A 1050 -8.01 46.18 18.55
N GLY A 1051 -6.74 46.62 18.47
CA GLY A 1051 -5.76 46.05 17.54
C GLY A 1051 -5.49 44.55 17.77
N THR A 1052 -5.54 44.12 19.02
CA THR A 1052 -5.38 42.72 19.42
C THR A 1052 -6.60 41.88 19.00
N CYS A 1053 -7.82 42.42 19.16
CA CYS A 1053 -9.05 41.81 18.65
C CYS A 1053 -9.05 41.69 17.12
N GLN A 1054 -8.58 42.73 16.41
CA GLN A 1054 -8.46 42.75 14.95
C GLN A 1054 -7.47 41.68 14.46
N ALA A 1055 -6.31 41.54 15.11
CA ALA A 1055 -5.33 40.52 14.78
C ALA A 1055 -5.89 39.10 14.97
N LEU A 1056 -6.60 38.84 16.08
CA LEU A 1056 -7.22 37.54 16.34
C LEU A 1056 -8.31 37.20 15.33
N ALA A 1057 -9.18 38.16 14.99
CA ALA A 1057 -10.23 37.96 14.00
C ALA A 1057 -9.64 37.66 12.61
N ALA A 1058 -8.62 38.42 12.19
CA ALA A 1058 -7.91 38.17 10.93
C ALA A 1058 -7.20 36.81 10.92
N ALA A 1059 -6.59 36.41 12.04
CA ALA A 1059 -5.94 35.12 12.18
C ALA A 1059 -6.91 33.95 12.04
N LEU A 1060 -8.05 34.01 12.73
CA LEU A 1060 -9.10 32.98 12.68
C LEU A 1060 -9.74 32.89 11.30
N ASP A 1061 -10.16 34.02 10.72
CA ASP A 1061 -10.80 34.03 9.39
C ASP A 1061 -9.87 33.45 8.31
N THR A 1062 -8.64 33.95 8.24
CA THR A 1062 -7.66 33.49 7.24
C THR A 1062 -7.29 32.02 7.47
N GLY A 1063 -7.13 31.62 8.72
CA GLY A 1063 -6.85 30.25 9.11
C GLY A 1063 -7.93 29.24 8.75
N LEU A 1064 -9.19 29.61 8.96
CA LEU A 1064 -10.34 28.80 8.60
C LEU A 1064 -10.43 28.65 7.08
N ARG A 1065 -10.22 29.74 6.33
CA ARG A 1065 -10.22 29.70 4.85
C ARG A 1065 -9.08 28.86 4.29
N LEU A 1066 -7.89 28.93 4.88
CA LEU A 1066 -6.76 28.06 4.52
C LEU A 1066 -7.08 26.58 4.74
N LEU A 1067 -7.74 26.24 5.85
CA LEU A 1067 -8.05 24.87 6.27
C LEU A 1067 -9.28 24.28 5.55
N HIS A 1068 -10.19 25.11 5.03
CA HIS A 1068 -11.47 24.68 4.46
C HIS A 1068 -11.39 23.56 3.41
N PRO A 1069 -10.44 23.57 2.45
CA PRO A 1069 -10.33 22.47 1.49
C PRO A 1069 -10.15 21.08 2.13
N PHE A 1070 -9.48 21.02 3.28
CA PHE A 1070 -9.17 19.79 3.99
C PHE A 1070 -10.29 19.37 4.96
N MET A 1071 -10.87 20.34 5.67
CA MET A 1071 -11.85 20.11 6.76
C MET A 1071 -13.11 20.96 6.56
N PRO A 1072 -13.94 20.66 5.55
CA PRO A 1072 -15.01 21.57 5.13
C PRO A 1072 -16.12 21.81 6.15
N PHE A 1073 -16.44 20.83 7.02
CA PHE A 1073 -17.61 20.95 7.90
C PHE A 1073 -17.34 21.84 9.12
N VAL A 1074 -16.28 21.54 9.87
CA VAL A 1074 -15.88 22.31 11.06
C VAL A 1074 -15.50 23.73 10.67
N THR A 1075 -14.84 23.92 9.52
CA THR A 1075 -14.47 25.26 9.08
C THR A 1075 -15.68 26.09 8.68
N GLU A 1076 -16.69 25.53 8.01
CA GLU A 1076 -17.96 26.22 7.74
C GLU A 1076 -18.69 26.59 9.04
N GLU A 1077 -18.87 25.63 9.94
CA GLU A 1077 -19.54 25.82 11.23
C GLU A 1077 -18.89 26.94 12.06
N LEU A 1078 -17.56 26.97 12.10
CA LEU A 1078 -16.78 27.97 12.82
C LEU A 1078 -16.80 29.34 12.10
N TRP A 1079 -16.68 29.36 10.78
CA TRP A 1079 -16.65 30.60 10.01
C TRP A 1079 -17.98 31.34 10.02
N GLN A 1080 -19.11 30.62 10.03
CA GLN A 1080 -20.43 31.23 10.14
C GLN A 1080 -20.66 31.94 11.48
N ARG A 1081 -19.95 31.53 12.54
CA ARG A 1081 -20.02 32.13 13.90
C ARG A 1081 -19.09 33.31 14.09
N LEU A 1082 -17.98 33.34 13.35
CA LEU A 1082 -17.01 34.41 13.46
C LEU A 1082 -17.66 35.73 13.00
N PRO A 1083 -17.48 36.85 13.74
CA PRO A 1083 -17.81 38.16 13.23
C PRO A 1083 -17.07 38.39 11.90
N ARG A 1084 -17.75 38.91 10.88
CA ARG A 1084 -17.20 39.07 9.53
C ARG A 1084 -17.35 40.52 9.03
N PRO A 1085 -16.40 41.01 8.20
CA PRO A 1085 -16.48 42.36 7.63
C PRO A 1085 -17.53 42.41 6.52
N GLY A 1086 -18.36 43.46 6.46
CA GLY A 1086 -19.19 43.82 5.29
C GLY A 1086 -20.00 42.69 4.61
N LYS A 1087 -20.27 42.84 3.30
CA LYS A 1087 -20.92 41.81 2.47
C LYS A 1087 -19.88 40.76 2.06
N GLN A 1088 -19.80 39.66 2.81
CA GLN A 1088 -19.03 38.46 2.47
C GLN A 1088 -19.94 37.42 1.78
N PRO A 1089 -19.38 36.44 1.06
CA PRO A 1089 -20.15 35.32 0.53
C PRO A 1089 -20.91 34.57 1.62
N ALA A 1090 -22.00 33.93 1.22
CA ALA A 1090 -22.86 33.22 2.16
C ALA A 1090 -22.16 32.01 2.80
N SER A 1091 -21.22 31.34 2.12
CA SER A 1091 -20.47 30.17 2.60
C SER A 1091 -18.96 30.37 2.46
N ILE A 1092 -18.17 29.78 3.37
CA ILE A 1092 -16.71 29.78 3.28
C ILE A 1092 -16.21 29.08 2.01
N MET A 1093 -16.96 28.12 1.46
CA MET A 1093 -16.60 27.36 0.26
C MET A 1093 -16.51 28.22 -1.00
N VAL A 1094 -17.19 29.37 -1.01
CA VAL A 1094 -17.18 30.34 -2.13
C VAL A 1094 -16.51 31.66 -1.72
N ALA A 1095 -15.76 31.65 -0.61
CA ALA A 1095 -14.89 32.75 -0.20
C ALA A 1095 -13.53 32.66 -0.91
N ASP A 1096 -12.88 33.81 -1.10
CA ASP A 1096 -11.55 33.85 -1.70
C ASP A 1096 -10.52 33.12 -0.84
N TYR A 1097 -9.69 32.29 -1.48
CA TYR A 1097 -8.58 31.60 -0.83
C TYR A 1097 -7.50 32.60 -0.41
N PRO A 1098 -6.92 32.48 0.80
CA PRO A 1098 -5.90 33.40 1.27
C PRO A 1098 -4.67 33.46 0.37
N LYS A 1099 -4.10 34.67 0.22
CA LYS A 1099 -2.86 34.95 -0.51
C LYS A 1099 -1.87 35.68 0.40
N PRO A 1100 -0.55 35.51 0.21
CA PRO A 1100 0.45 36.26 0.96
C PRO A 1100 0.28 37.76 0.79
N ARG A 1101 0.61 38.53 1.83
CA ARG A 1101 0.39 39.98 1.89
C ARG A 1101 1.68 40.72 2.16
N ALA A 1102 1.95 41.70 1.32
CA ALA A 1102 3.06 42.61 1.51
C ALA A 1102 2.85 43.44 2.80
N GLY A 1103 3.89 43.50 3.63
CA GLY A 1103 3.89 44.30 4.87
C GLY A 1103 3.36 43.59 6.12
N TRP A 1104 2.99 42.31 6.02
CA TRP A 1104 2.72 41.47 7.21
C TRP A 1104 3.98 40.78 7.74
N ASP A 1105 5.04 40.70 6.93
CA ASP A 1105 6.29 40.08 7.33
C ASP A 1105 7.02 40.89 8.40
N ALA A 1106 7.38 40.21 9.48
CA ALA A 1106 8.13 40.75 10.62
C ALA A 1106 9.19 39.74 11.11
N PRO A 1107 10.19 39.36 10.27
CA PRO A 1107 11.14 38.29 10.59
C PRO A 1107 11.99 38.57 11.83
N ALA A 1108 12.33 39.84 12.09
CA ALA A 1108 13.03 40.22 13.32
C ALA A 1108 12.18 39.90 14.57
N LEU A 1109 10.88 40.19 14.51
CA LEU A 1109 9.94 39.93 15.58
C LEU A 1109 9.67 38.43 15.76
N GLU A 1110 9.61 37.67 14.67
CA GLU A 1110 9.55 36.21 14.75
C GLU A 1110 10.73 35.61 15.50
N LYS A 1111 11.94 36.11 15.22
CA LYS A 1111 13.17 35.69 15.92
C LYS A 1111 13.12 36.04 17.40
N GLU A 1112 12.70 37.26 17.75
CA GLU A 1112 12.55 37.68 19.15
C GLU A 1112 11.58 36.78 19.93
N PHE A 1113 10.44 36.44 19.32
CA PHE A 1113 9.46 35.53 19.92
C PHE A 1113 10.00 34.11 20.05
N ALA A 1114 10.75 33.61 19.06
CA ALA A 1114 11.40 32.30 19.13
C ALA A 1114 12.43 32.24 20.29
N ASP A 1115 13.23 33.29 20.46
CA ASP A 1115 14.19 33.41 21.57
C ASP A 1115 13.48 33.47 22.92
N MET A 1116 12.37 34.20 23.02
CA MET A 1116 11.52 34.25 24.22
C MET A 1116 10.99 32.85 24.57
N GLN A 1117 10.41 32.15 23.58
CA GLN A 1117 9.89 30.79 23.75
C GLN A 1117 10.96 29.82 24.23
N ALA A 1118 12.15 29.87 23.62
CA ALA A 1118 13.30 29.06 24.01
C ALA A 1118 13.70 29.30 25.48
N ARG A 1119 13.72 30.56 25.93
CA ARG A 1119 14.01 30.93 27.32
C ARG A 1119 12.93 30.41 28.28
N THR A 1120 11.64 30.56 27.96
CA THR A 1120 10.55 30.01 28.80
C THR A 1120 10.58 28.49 28.90
N ARG A 1121 10.87 27.78 27.80
CA ARG A 1121 11.01 26.31 27.81
C ARG A 1121 12.25 25.85 28.58
N GLY A 1122 13.35 26.61 28.51
CA GLY A 1122 14.57 26.36 29.29
C GLY A 1122 14.42 26.67 30.78
N GLY A 1123 13.57 27.63 31.15
CA GLY A 1123 13.24 27.98 32.52
C GLY A 1123 12.29 27.00 33.21
N TRP A 1124 11.47 26.26 32.45
CA TRP A 1124 10.61 25.19 32.97
C TRP A 1124 11.35 23.86 33.23
N LYS A 1125 12.56 23.72 32.64
CA LYS A 1125 13.46 22.57 32.84
C LYS A 1125 14.48 22.77 33.97
N ARG A 1126 14.59 23.98 34.53
CA ARG A 1126 15.30 24.26 35.79
C ARG A 1126 14.28 24.33 36.90
#